data_AF-B1WSC9-F1
#
_entry.id   AF-B1WSC9-F1
#
_cell.length_a   1.000
_cell.length_b   1.000
_cell.length_c   1.000
_cell.angle_alpha   90.00
_cell.angle_beta   90.00
_cell.angle_gamma   90.00
#
_symmetry.space_group_name_H-M   'P 1'
#
loop_
_entity.id
_entity.type
_entity.pdbx_description
1 polymer ?
#
loop_
_entity_poly.entity_id
_entity_poly.type
_entity_poly.pdbx_seq_one_letter_code
_entity_poly.pdbx_strand_id
1 'polypeptide(L)'
;MSQVYLPAIEKTASDLSIDWNKVGRLMLKYCLPLNPMSTQPNDKVTNGNNLHINLDCIQSPHGIHSDSKYFARKSSRFKSLKFQQFNGTNNQTESLFKQICCLDKGQRRNIAIIGESGTGKSLCLQTIAHWMLDKTHYIPIWVSPEQLISITLEDYLKDRWLTQCSKHYSTKEKLSLEFWQASFEALLNTGRVWLLIDGIDYFCSQSINNGSQSPLTPLIQERQDSIDHCHLILTCQTVTWKMQPQSLAKFDIYQTKSLANQTEIQQFVQQWFVSSSPQAKKPDSEGTLGEQLSSLLSKPHNQHLQQCLKNPLRLSLLCRWWQKNPQTLPQTRTTLYQVLVDEFYQWQAETTNISPQKQQQLNQFLTDLGWNHRQTGDPSAPISQAMIEGNQSLLSLSLQLHWLRPVRMATQQEKENQYQFEDHTFEDYFAALAIDDGQFFLNAETTTLKLFSDQWQQILLFWLGRKDIGSEKKEALMQALVSFEDECGQENFYGFRAYLTAAMALSEFPDCSLAEPIIKQLLAWGLADTDSSNLRTLAARESLGGLYRPLVMTNLINLITQDLPPSLQRQGLYYIQRLGQGNAEAIAVLTQCLENTDDPIFRWQLAQTLGTIDPGNPTAISIIVEVLETANSEQDYQKAFLGLEKIAQGEAQGVKALVRLLHRQPAPNLRRRTFQCLEMVSQGNATAIAILVQLIRTTKDETTRRQAAESLEKIDPGNPTAIAGLIKLMETASTHSIRQEVVYSLGEVCPGNSQAIAALVRLLQDNEDIYLRWIAISSLGKIASGNGEAIAILEKLINPDEPLLIRKEALDSLGKIDPTNPVIVKVSIQLMEEVEDEEIYREIAENLGKIDPGNPTAINALTKLLQISRDQFVLRQVAVSLGKIDPGNLEALMVLVNLIQSTRDPDIRSLAAESLGDIGQGNPAAIATLIRLLETSSHLESRRCAAKSLSKIAVGNKGAIAAFLRVLPTIKDQYLGKQLAEGLITILPPKQMSQVVTQLRDHLLEKSLPEDSPCYQVIWHCAQSLSYQTFTEAWHQRSLPIKLSLSSPIPEPKIPETLTPLERLQQHLKDHVHSETSHIIWIESNRFIDSDNPSIDIYDQMLEQDCPPFDHGLPETLSKLRLYWHLLQRKSPKSPLVLLFYDEADDSANANLSLHLLNSLGKFKGMIGVITRQELSGLSIFSPDDPQLGQTLLTWITEKL
;
A
#
# COMPACT_ATOMS: atom_id res chain seq x y z
N MET A 1 -13.22 36.28 -35.62
CA MET A 1 -12.71 37.28 -36.58
C MET A 1 -11.22 36.99 -36.73
N SER A 2 -10.60 36.89 -37.90
CA SER A 2 -10.88 37.44 -39.23
C SER A 2 -10.02 36.67 -40.24
N GLN A 3 -10.61 36.30 -41.38
CA GLN A 3 -9.89 35.97 -42.60
C GLN A 3 -9.11 37.20 -43.07
N VAL A 4 -7.87 37.03 -43.51
CA VAL A 4 -7.20 37.95 -44.43
C VAL A 4 -6.55 37.13 -45.54
N TYR A 5 -7.07 37.34 -46.75
CA TYR A 5 -6.54 36.91 -48.04
C TYR A 5 -5.41 37.86 -48.48
N LEU A 6 -4.43 37.33 -49.24
CA LEU A 6 -3.75 37.90 -50.45
C LEU A 6 -2.31 37.33 -50.59
N PRO A 7 -1.70 37.31 -51.79
CA PRO A 7 -2.18 36.88 -53.11
C PRO A 7 -1.21 35.88 -53.79
N ALA A 8 -1.59 35.44 -54.99
CA ALA A 8 -0.83 34.60 -55.90
C ALA A 8 0.61 35.10 -56.15
N ILE A 9 1.57 34.18 -56.04
CA ILE A 9 2.92 34.31 -56.62
C ILE A 9 3.00 33.37 -57.82
N GLU A 10 3.54 33.93 -58.89
CA GLU A 10 3.67 33.43 -60.24
C GLU A 10 4.41 32.09 -60.32
N LYS A 11 3.95 31.26 -61.27
CA LYS A 11 4.67 30.09 -61.77
C LYS A 11 6.00 30.53 -62.39
N THR A 12 7.12 30.17 -61.78
CA THR A 12 8.37 29.83 -62.48
C THR A 12 9.25 28.94 -61.62
N ALA A 13 9.92 27.98 -62.26
CA ALA A 13 10.81 26.93 -61.75
C ALA A 13 10.13 25.65 -61.21
N SER A 14 10.48 24.55 -61.87
CA SER A 14 10.13 23.16 -61.55
C SER A 14 10.89 22.69 -60.31
N ASP A 15 10.27 22.74 -59.13
CA ASP A 15 10.95 22.33 -57.89
C ASP A 15 10.69 20.86 -57.56
N LEU A 16 11.70 20.04 -57.85
CA LEU A 16 11.91 18.72 -57.26
C LEU A 16 11.82 18.86 -55.73
N SER A 17 10.75 18.42 -55.09
CA SER A 17 10.60 18.46 -53.62
C SER A 17 10.44 17.05 -53.04
N ILE A 18 11.16 16.76 -51.95
CA ILE A 18 11.12 15.47 -51.26
C ILE A 18 9.91 15.45 -50.32
N ASP A 19 9.02 14.47 -50.48
CA ASP A 19 7.91 14.24 -49.56
C ASP A 19 8.38 13.45 -48.33
N TRP A 20 8.74 14.18 -47.29
CA TRP A 20 9.26 13.61 -46.05
C TRP A 20 8.25 12.75 -45.28
N ASN A 21 6.93 12.92 -45.46
CA ASN A 21 5.93 12.03 -44.84
C ASN A 21 5.95 10.66 -45.52
N LYS A 22 6.04 10.64 -46.85
CA LYS A 22 6.20 9.40 -47.62
C LYS A 22 7.54 8.71 -47.34
N VAL A 23 8.62 9.47 -47.20
CA VAL A 23 9.93 8.93 -46.75
C VAL A 23 9.83 8.35 -45.35
N GLY A 24 9.21 9.04 -44.39
CA GLY A 24 9.01 8.56 -43.02
C GLY A 24 8.22 7.25 -42.95
N ARG A 25 7.09 7.15 -43.67
CA ARG A 25 6.30 5.89 -43.76
C ARG A 25 7.12 4.73 -44.32
N LEU A 26 7.90 5.02 -45.37
CA LEU A 26 8.71 4.03 -46.04
C LEU A 26 9.86 3.56 -45.15
N MET A 27 10.56 4.47 -44.48
CA MET A 27 11.64 4.15 -43.56
C MET A 27 11.15 3.40 -42.33
N LEU A 28 10.00 3.75 -41.73
CA LEU A 28 9.42 2.95 -40.65
C LEU A 28 9.17 1.50 -41.08
N LYS A 29 8.68 1.26 -42.30
CA LYS A 29 8.48 -0.10 -42.81
C LYS A 29 9.78 -0.91 -42.89
N TYR A 30 10.93 -0.27 -43.11
CA TYR A 30 12.24 -0.94 -43.17
C TYR A 30 12.95 -1.03 -41.80
N CYS A 31 12.73 -0.06 -40.92
CA CYS A 31 13.44 0.06 -39.65
C CYS A 31 12.71 -0.61 -38.47
N LEU A 32 11.40 -0.85 -38.56
CA LEU A 32 10.64 -1.43 -37.47
C LEU A 32 10.93 -2.94 -37.31
N PRO A 33 11.31 -3.40 -36.11
CA PRO A 33 11.43 -4.83 -35.84
C PRO A 33 10.06 -5.51 -35.88
N LEU A 34 10.03 -6.78 -36.31
CA LEU A 34 8.86 -7.63 -36.16
C LEU A 34 8.53 -7.73 -34.67
N ASN A 35 7.32 -7.32 -34.28
CA ASN A 35 6.89 -7.28 -32.89
C ASN A 35 5.82 -8.36 -32.66
N PRO A 36 6.05 -9.31 -31.73
CA PRO A 36 5.14 -10.44 -31.53
C PRO A 36 3.81 -9.99 -30.92
N MET A 37 3.71 -8.74 -30.44
CA MET A 37 2.47 -8.13 -30.01
C MET A 37 1.69 -7.45 -31.14
N SER A 38 2.16 -7.40 -32.40
CA SER A 38 1.39 -6.81 -33.51
C SER A 38 1.44 -7.59 -34.81
N THR A 39 2.29 -8.62 -34.91
CA THR A 39 2.41 -9.46 -36.09
C THR A 39 1.63 -10.76 -35.92
N GLN A 40 0.68 -11.01 -36.82
CA GLN A 40 -0.01 -12.30 -36.89
C GLN A 40 0.83 -13.33 -37.68
N PRO A 41 0.69 -14.64 -37.39
CA PRO A 41 1.33 -15.69 -38.16
C PRO A 41 0.95 -15.58 -39.65
N ASN A 42 1.93 -15.58 -40.55
CA ASN A 42 1.82 -15.49 -42.02
C ASN A 42 1.54 -14.11 -42.64
N ASP A 43 1.23 -13.07 -41.85
CA ASP A 43 1.03 -11.71 -42.37
C ASP A 43 2.32 -10.91 -42.32
N LYS A 44 2.93 -10.66 -43.49
CA LYS A 44 4.17 -9.86 -43.57
C LYS A 44 3.93 -8.37 -43.31
N VAL A 45 2.69 -7.87 -43.44
CA VAL A 45 2.34 -6.46 -43.26
C VAL A 45 0.86 -6.33 -42.91
N THR A 46 0.52 -6.26 -41.62
CA THR A 46 -0.77 -5.71 -41.18
C THR A 46 -0.56 -4.39 -40.48
N ASN A 47 -1.35 -3.37 -40.86
CA ASN A 47 -1.53 -2.11 -40.14
C ASN A 47 -2.33 -2.33 -38.83
N GLY A 48 -1.93 -3.32 -38.02
CA GLY A 48 -2.63 -3.76 -36.82
C GLY A 48 -2.27 -2.95 -35.58
N ASN A 49 -2.43 -1.63 -35.63
CA ASN A 49 -2.14 -0.72 -34.50
C ASN A 49 -3.35 -0.54 -33.56
N ASN A 50 -4.09 -1.61 -33.25
CA ASN A 50 -5.32 -1.51 -32.44
C ASN A 50 -5.18 -2.01 -31.00
N LEU A 51 -4.03 -2.55 -30.60
CA LEU A 51 -3.83 -3.07 -29.24
C LEU A 51 -3.58 -1.92 -28.24
N HIS A 52 -4.37 -1.90 -27.18
CA HIS A 52 -4.28 -0.88 -26.13
C HIS A 52 -3.07 -1.11 -25.22
N ILE A 53 -2.35 -0.01 -24.93
CA ILE A 53 -1.22 0.00 -23.99
C ILE A 53 -1.52 1.05 -22.92
N ASN A 54 -1.59 0.61 -21.67
CA ASN A 54 -1.78 1.50 -20.52
C ASN A 54 -0.47 2.23 -20.21
N LEU A 55 -0.55 3.57 -20.14
CA LEU A 55 0.57 4.47 -19.81
C LEU A 55 0.23 5.32 -18.60
N ASP A 56 1.10 5.30 -17.60
CA ASP A 56 1.01 6.16 -16.44
C ASP A 56 2.09 7.24 -16.46
N CYS A 57 1.71 8.50 -16.24
CA CYS A 57 2.67 9.58 -16.06
C CYS A 57 3.29 9.51 -14.66
N ILE A 58 4.61 9.36 -14.59
CA ILE A 58 5.38 9.29 -13.35
C ILE A 58 5.89 10.67 -12.94
N GLN A 59 6.42 11.43 -13.91
CA GLN A 59 7.09 12.69 -13.64
C GLN A 59 7.02 13.59 -14.87
N SER A 60 6.62 14.85 -14.67
CA SER A 60 6.73 15.92 -15.66
C SER A 60 7.46 17.10 -15.02
N PRO A 61 8.65 17.50 -15.51
CA PRO A 61 9.34 18.71 -15.07
C PRO A 61 8.59 20.00 -15.48
N HIS A 62 7.75 19.92 -16.52
CA HIS A 62 6.94 21.01 -17.03
C HIS A 62 5.50 20.86 -16.53
N GLY A 63 5.24 21.35 -15.32
CA GLY A 63 3.95 21.28 -14.66
C GLY A 63 2.81 21.73 -15.57
N ILE A 64 1.95 20.80 -15.96
CA ILE A 64 0.68 21.09 -16.61
C ILE A 64 -0.40 20.56 -15.68
N HIS A 65 -0.92 21.51 -14.90
CA HIS A 65 -2.21 21.39 -14.26
C HIS A 65 -3.30 21.43 -15.34
N SER A 66 -4.20 20.45 -15.31
CA SER A 66 -5.58 20.69 -15.72
C SER A 66 -6.51 19.97 -14.74
N ASP A 67 -7.58 20.68 -14.39
CA ASP A 67 -8.50 20.50 -13.27
C ASP A 67 -9.03 19.08 -12.97
N SER A 68 -9.11 18.72 -11.69
CA SER A 68 -10.40 18.44 -11.01
C SER A 68 -10.24 17.93 -9.57
N LYS A 69 -11.20 18.35 -8.73
CA LYS A 69 -11.30 18.30 -7.27
C LYS A 69 -11.50 16.90 -6.63
N TYR A 70 -10.78 15.86 -7.03
CA TYR A 70 -10.97 14.50 -6.48
C TYR A 70 -9.70 13.84 -5.93
N PHE A 71 -8.87 14.54 -5.15
CA PHE A 71 -7.66 13.90 -4.60
C PHE A 71 -7.30 14.36 -3.18
N ALA A 72 -7.99 13.80 -2.18
CA ALA A 72 -7.47 13.73 -0.81
C ALA A 72 -8.04 12.54 -0.03
N ARG A 73 -7.22 11.50 0.23
CA ARG A 73 -6.87 11.02 1.60
C ARG A 73 -5.90 9.81 1.59
N LYS A 74 -4.91 9.97 2.47
CA LYS A 74 -3.80 9.18 3.05
C LYS A 74 -3.74 7.64 2.91
N SER A 75 -2.53 7.11 2.63
CA SER A 75 -1.66 6.42 3.62
C SER A 75 -0.21 6.27 3.10
N SER A 76 0.74 6.19 4.03
CA SER A 76 2.18 6.44 3.86
C SER A 76 3.06 5.24 4.19
N ARG A 77 3.92 4.81 3.25
CA ARG A 77 5.38 4.56 3.40
C ARG A 77 5.91 4.01 2.07
N PHE A 78 7.08 4.51 1.67
CA PHE A 78 7.51 4.78 0.28
C PHE A 78 6.70 5.91 -0.37
N LYS A 79 7.40 6.85 -1.03
CA LYS A 79 6.78 7.77 -1.99
C LYS A 79 6.17 6.90 -3.09
N SER A 80 4.94 6.43 -2.87
CA SER A 80 4.08 5.92 -3.92
C SER A 80 3.85 7.10 -4.86
N LEU A 81 4.54 7.07 -5.99
CA LEU A 81 4.09 7.80 -7.18
C LEU A 81 2.60 7.47 -7.32
N LYS A 82 1.74 8.46 -7.07
CA LYS A 82 0.30 8.30 -7.22
C LYS A 82 0.03 8.11 -8.70
N PHE A 83 -0.11 6.85 -9.08
CA PHE A 83 -0.46 6.40 -10.41
C PHE A 83 -1.85 6.94 -10.78
N GLN A 84 -1.93 7.81 -11.78
CA GLN A 84 -3.20 8.19 -12.40
C GLN A 84 -3.71 6.98 -13.20
N GLN A 85 -4.79 6.37 -12.72
CA GLN A 85 -5.49 5.32 -13.45
C GLN A 85 -6.41 5.99 -14.47
N PHE A 86 -6.02 6.00 -15.74
CA PHE A 86 -6.89 6.46 -16.81
C PHE A 86 -7.74 5.27 -17.29
N ASN A 87 -9.01 5.19 -16.87
CA ASN A 87 -9.95 4.19 -17.38
C ASN A 87 -10.71 4.75 -18.61
N GLY A 88 -10.56 4.14 -19.80
CA GLY A 88 -11.33 4.53 -20.99
C GLY A 88 -10.68 4.22 -22.35
N THR A 89 -11.45 3.56 -23.21
CA THR A 89 -11.24 3.18 -24.63
C THR A 89 -10.42 4.17 -25.48
N ASN A 90 -9.59 3.67 -26.43
CA ASN A 90 -8.92 4.23 -27.65
C ASN A 90 -8.49 5.73 -27.71
N ASN A 91 -9.26 6.62 -27.10
CA ASN A 91 -9.06 8.06 -27.02
C ASN A 91 -7.90 8.48 -26.09
N GLN A 92 -7.34 7.62 -25.24
CA GLN A 92 -6.36 8.05 -24.23
C GLN A 92 -4.94 8.22 -24.77
N THR A 93 -4.39 7.25 -25.51
CA THR A 93 -3.09 7.40 -26.17
C THR A 93 -3.14 8.59 -27.13
N GLU A 94 -4.20 8.69 -27.93
CA GLU A 94 -4.43 9.82 -28.82
C GLU A 94 -4.65 11.15 -28.07
N SER A 95 -5.38 11.18 -26.95
CA SER A 95 -5.57 12.38 -26.12
C SER A 95 -4.29 12.80 -25.41
N LEU A 96 -3.52 11.86 -24.89
CA LEU A 96 -2.22 12.09 -24.27
C LEU A 96 -1.28 12.68 -25.32
N PHE A 97 -1.19 12.10 -26.51
CA PHE A 97 -0.32 12.64 -27.56
C PHE A 97 -0.85 13.93 -28.19
N LYS A 98 -2.17 14.13 -28.28
CA LYS A 98 -2.74 15.45 -28.59
C LYS A 98 -2.35 16.48 -27.53
N GLN A 99 -2.45 16.15 -26.24
CA GLN A 99 -2.03 17.05 -25.16
C GLN A 99 -0.52 17.33 -25.24
N ILE A 100 0.32 16.32 -25.44
CA ILE A 100 1.78 16.46 -25.62
C ILE A 100 2.11 17.34 -26.84
N CYS A 101 1.38 17.18 -27.95
CA CYS A 101 1.58 17.95 -29.20
C CYS A 101 0.89 19.33 -29.21
N CYS A 102 -0.06 19.61 -28.33
CA CYS A 102 -0.82 20.87 -28.27
C CYS A 102 -0.19 21.94 -27.37
N LEU A 103 0.94 21.67 -26.73
CA LEU A 103 1.60 22.61 -25.81
C LEU A 103 2.56 23.53 -26.60
N ASP A 104 2.34 24.83 -26.46
CA ASP A 104 3.05 26.00 -27.03
C ASP A 104 4.09 25.77 -28.14
N LYS A 105 3.83 26.39 -29.30
CA LYS A 105 4.75 26.48 -30.44
C LYS A 105 6.08 27.12 -29.99
N GLY A 106 7.10 26.30 -29.73
CA GLY A 106 8.48 26.74 -29.55
C GLY A 106 9.33 26.03 -28.50
N GLN A 107 8.77 25.18 -27.63
CA GLN A 107 9.56 24.46 -26.61
C GLN A 107 9.84 22.99 -26.96
N ARG A 108 11.08 22.56 -26.68
CA ARG A 108 11.60 21.19 -26.94
C ARG A 108 11.07 20.23 -25.88
N ARG A 109 10.81 18.98 -26.28
CA ARG A 109 10.30 17.91 -25.41
C ARG A 109 11.18 16.68 -25.47
N ASN A 110 11.44 16.09 -24.31
CA ASN A 110 12.18 14.86 -24.11
C ASN A 110 11.29 13.90 -23.33
N ILE A 111 10.98 12.74 -23.88
CA ILE A 111 10.05 11.76 -23.28
C ILE A 111 10.77 10.44 -23.07
N ALA A 112 10.60 9.84 -21.89
CA ALA A 112 11.12 8.51 -21.56
C ALA A 112 9.94 7.57 -21.26
N ILE A 113 9.82 6.48 -22.01
CA ILE A 113 8.83 5.42 -21.79
C ILE A 113 9.53 4.25 -21.08
N ILE A 114 9.17 4.02 -19.82
CA ILE A 114 9.78 3.00 -18.97
C ILE A 114 8.83 1.80 -18.75
N GLY A 115 9.37 0.66 -18.31
CA GLY A 115 8.57 -0.53 -18.00
C GLY A 115 9.38 -1.81 -17.95
N GLU A 116 8.78 -2.86 -17.40
CA GLU A 116 9.37 -4.20 -17.35
C GLU A 116 9.48 -4.84 -18.75
N SER A 117 10.21 -5.94 -18.88
CA SER A 117 10.32 -6.64 -20.16
C SER A 117 8.95 -7.19 -20.60
N GLY A 118 8.62 -7.08 -21.88
CA GLY A 118 7.34 -7.57 -22.42
C GLY A 118 6.08 -6.72 -22.16
N THR A 119 6.17 -5.57 -21.47
CA THR A 119 4.99 -4.71 -21.17
C THR A 119 4.50 -3.85 -22.34
N GLY A 120 5.11 -3.93 -23.53
CA GLY A 120 4.65 -3.18 -24.71
C GLY A 120 5.38 -1.87 -25.01
N LYS A 121 6.54 -1.58 -24.41
CA LYS A 121 7.32 -0.33 -24.67
C LYS A 121 7.55 -0.06 -26.17
N SER A 122 8.11 -1.04 -26.89
CA SER A 122 8.37 -0.93 -28.33
C SER A 122 7.09 -0.78 -29.16
N LEU A 123 6.01 -1.48 -28.78
CA LEU A 123 4.71 -1.36 -29.43
C LEU A 123 4.11 0.05 -29.22
N CYS A 124 4.31 0.63 -28.04
CA CYS A 124 3.90 1.99 -27.74
C CYS A 124 4.64 2.98 -28.65
N LEU A 125 5.97 2.84 -28.76
CA LEU A 125 6.79 3.68 -29.63
C LEU A 125 6.39 3.55 -31.11
N GLN A 126 6.08 2.32 -31.55
CA GLN A 126 5.56 2.04 -32.89
C GLN A 126 4.21 2.71 -33.14
N THR A 127 3.29 2.62 -32.19
CA THR A 127 1.94 3.21 -32.28
C THR A 127 2.04 4.74 -32.39
N ILE A 128 2.94 5.35 -31.62
CA ILE A 128 3.23 6.78 -31.68
C ILE A 128 3.76 7.18 -33.05
N ALA A 129 4.73 6.43 -33.59
CA ALA A 129 5.33 6.72 -34.89
C ALA A 129 4.28 6.74 -36.02
N HIS A 130 3.39 5.75 -36.05
CA HIS A 130 2.31 5.69 -37.03
C HIS A 130 1.30 6.82 -36.83
N TRP A 131 0.90 7.08 -35.58
CA TRP A 131 -0.02 8.18 -35.26
C TRP A 131 0.53 9.54 -35.72
N MET A 132 1.82 9.81 -35.52
CA MET A 132 2.47 11.05 -35.99
C MET A 132 2.34 11.22 -37.50
N LEU A 133 2.62 10.18 -38.29
CA LEU A 133 2.54 10.22 -39.76
C LEU A 133 1.12 10.30 -40.31
N ASP A 134 0.13 9.76 -39.58
CA ASP A 134 -1.27 9.72 -40.00
C ASP A 134 -2.08 10.95 -39.57
N LYS A 135 -1.77 11.53 -38.41
CA LYS A 135 -2.59 12.58 -37.79
C LYS A 135 -1.90 13.95 -37.68
N THR A 136 -0.60 14.04 -37.93
CA THR A 136 0.18 15.27 -37.73
C THR A 136 1.12 15.59 -38.89
N HIS A 137 1.83 16.73 -38.81
CA HIS A 137 2.89 17.11 -39.74
C HIS A 137 4.31 16.74 -39.26
N TYR A 138 4.41 15.99 -38.15
CA TYR A 138 5.69 15.55 -37.59
C TYR A 138 6.24 14.31 -38.32
N ILE A 139 7.57 14.22 -38.41
CA ILE A 139 8.29 13.13 -39.06
C ILE A 139 9.05 12.32 -38.00
N PRO A 140 8.65 11.07 -37.71
CA PRO A 140 9.39 10.20 -36.81
C PRO A 140 10.58 9.56 -37.55
N ILE A 141 11.74 9.56 -36.89
CA ILE A 141 12.93 8.81 -37.31
C ILE A 141 13.20 7.75 -36.26
N TRP A 142 13.10 6.49 -36.66
CA TRP A 142 13.41 5.35 -35.80
C TRP A 142 14.91 5.10 -35.78
N VAL A 143 15.48 5.00 -34.58
CA VAL A 143 16.91 4.76 -34.38
C VAL A 143 17.08 3.57 -33.46
N SER A 144 17.66 2.50 -34.00
CA SER A 144 18.03 1.33 -33.20
C SER A 144 19.39 1.60 -32.53
N PRO A 145 19.50 1.51 -31.20
CA PRO A 145 20.73 1.84 -30.49
C PRO A 145 21.96 1.04 -30.93
N GLU A 146 21.77 -0.18 -31.41
CA GLU A 146 22.84 -1.02 -31.99
C GLU A 146 23.59 -0.34 -33.15
N GLN A 147 22.92 0.54 -33.89
CA GLN A 147 23.51 1.22 -35.04
C GLN A 147 24.37 2.43 -34.63
N LEU A 148 24.26 2.89 -33.39
CA LEU A 148 24.98 4.01 -32.81
C LEU A 148 26.26 3.57 -32.06
N ILE A 149 26.59 2.27 -32.05
CA ILE A 149 27.74 1.73 -31.30
C ILE A 149 29.08 2.30 -31.82
N SER A 150 29.20 2.53 -33.13
CA SER A 150 30.49 2.86 -33.78
C SER A 150 30.51 4.23 -34.47
N ILE A 151 29.42 4.98 -34.43
CA ILE A 151 29.24 6.25 -35.15
C ILE A 151 28.37 7.19 -34.30
N THR A 152 28.56 8.49 -34.47
CA THR A 152 27.76 9.51 -33.79
C THR A 152 26.31 9.51 -34.30
N LEU A 153 25.38 10.07 -33.53
CA LEU A 153 23.99 10.20 -33.97
C LEU A 153 23.88 11.10 -35.22
N GLU A 154 24.74 12.12 -35.30
CA GLU A 154 24.81 13.02 -36.45
C GLU A 154 25.30 12.30 -37.72
N ASP A 155 26.41 11.58 -37.64
CA ASP A 155 26.96 10.81 -38.76
C ASP A 155 25.97 9.71 -39.19
N TYR A 156 25.29 9.07 -38.23
CA TYR A 156 24.24 8.11 -38.55
C TYR A 156 23.12 8.74 -39.39
N LEU A 157 22.61 9.91 -38.99
CA LEU A 157 21.52 10.58 -39.70
C LEU A 157 21.96 11.09 -41.09
N LYS A 158 23.13 11.74 -41.18
CA LYS A 158 23.64 12.36 -42.41
C LYS A 158 24.18 11.35 -43.42
N ASP A 159 24.86 10.30 -42.96
CA ASP A 159 25.55 9.36 -43.85
C ASP A 159 24.79 8.06 -44.04
N ARG A 160 24.29 7.42 -42.97
CA ARG A 160 23.64 6.09 -43.09
C ARG A 160 22.15 6.20 -43.41
N TRP A 161 21.40 6.90 -42.57
CA TRP A 161 19.94 6.99 -42.68
C TRP A 161 19.51 7.73 -43.96
N LEU A 162 20.15 8.87 -44.26
CA LEU A 162 19.87 9.64 -45.49
C LEU A 162 20.22 8.84 -46.76
N THR A 163 21.32 8.09 -46.75
CA THR A 163 21.70 7.21 -47.86
C THR A 163 20.71 6.06 -48.04
N GLN A 164 20.11 5.54 -46.96
CA GLN A 164 19.03 4.57 -47.06
C GLN A 164 17.76 5.21 -47.64
N CYS A 165 17.40 6.42 -47.20
CA CYS A 165 16.27 7.16 -47.74
C CYS A 165 16.39 7.34 -49.27
N SER A 166 17.56 7.78 -49.76
CA SER A 166 17.79 8.00 -51.19
C SER A 166 17.78 6.72 -52.02
N LYS A 167 18.18 5.58 -51.44
CA LYS A 167 18.14 4.27 -52.10
C LYS A 167 16.72 3.71 -52.24
N HIS A 168 15.90 3.84 -51.20
CA HIS A 168 14.58 3.21 -51.17
C HIS A 168 13.45 4.12 -51.67
N TYR A 169 13.65 5.43 -51.72
CA TYR A 169 12.67 6.39 -52.23
C TYR A 169 12.80 6.56 -53.76
N SER A 170 11.88 5.97 -54.53
CA SER A 170 11.91 6.07 -56.00
C SER A 170 11.30 7.38 -56.50
N THR A 171 12.13 8.30 -56.98
CA THR A 171 11.71 9.46 -57.80
C THR A 171 11.89 9.15 -59.29
N LYS A 172 11.12 9.83 -60.17
CA LYS A 172 11.26 9.70 -61.64
C LYS A 172 12.61 10.19 -62.16
N GLU A 173 13.32 11.02 -61.39
CA GLU A 173 14.68 11.51 -61.64
C GLU A 173 15.57 11.21 -60.41
N LYS A 174 16.80 10.72 -60.61
CA LYS A 174 17.75 10.48 -59.51
C LYS A 174 18.27 11.82 -58.97
N LEU A 175 17.83 12.20 -57.78
CA LEU A 175 18.33 13.36 -57.04
C LEU A 175 19.78 13.13 -56.58
N SER A 176 20.61 14.18 -56.57
CA SER A 176 21.98 14.11 -56.03
C SER A 176 21.97 14.00 -54.50
N LEU A 177 23.02 13.42 -53.91
CA LEU A 177 23.14 13.28 -52.45
C LEU A 177 23.20 14.64 -51.75
N GLU A 178 23.81 15.64 -52.39
CA GLU A 178 23.85 17.04 -51.93
C GLU A 178 22.45 17.65 -51.79
N PHE A 179 21.54 17.33 -52.73
CA PHE A 179 20.16 17.78 -52.67
C PHE A 179 19.39 17.15 -51.49
N TRP A 180 19.63 15.87 -51.22
CA TRP A 180 19.07 15.18 -50.06
C TRP A 180 19.56 15.80 -48.75
N GLN A 181 20.86 16.10 -48.65
CA GLN A 181 21.45 16.74 -47.46
C GLN A 181 20.85 18.13 -47.23
N ALA A 182 20.81 18.99 -48.24
CA ALA A 182 20.22 20.33 -48.13
C ALA A 182 18.72 20.30 -47.76
N SER A 183 17.95 19.36 -48.32
CA SER A 183 16.53 19.19 -47.98
C SER A 183 16.33 18.66 -46.55
N PHE A 184 17.23 17.80 -46.07
CA PHE A 184 17.17 17.25 -44.72
C PHE A 184 17.54 18.29 -43.67
N GLU A 185 18.57 19.10 -43.91
CA GLU A 185 18.92 20.24 -43.04
C GLU A 185 17.77 21.24 -42.94
N ALA A 186 17.11 21.54 -44.07
CA ALA A 186 15.90 22.36 -44.08
C ALA A 186 14.77 21.74 -43.23
N LEU A 187 14.59 20.41 -43.26
CA LEU A 187 13.62 19.70 -42.42
C LEU A 187 13.98 19.79 -40.93
N LEU A 188 15.24 19.55 -40.55
CA LEU A 188 15.70 19.64 -39.16
C LEU A 188 15.43 21.04 -38.57
N ASN A 189 15.71 22.09 -39.35
CA ASN A 189 15.47 23.48 -38.95
C ASN A 189 13.98 23.83 -38.77
N THR A 190 13.05 23.02 -39.29
CA THR A 190 11.61 23.23 -39.05
C THR A 190 11.15 22.78 -37.66
N GLY A 191 11.96 22.04 -36.91
CA GLY A 191 11.58 21.47 -35.61
C GLY A 191 10.49 20.39 -35.69
N ARG A 192 10.24 19.83 -36.88
CA ARG A 192 9.18 18.82 -37.10
C ARG A 192 9.66 17.38 -36.93
N VAL A 193 10.90 17.15 -36.55
CA VAL A 193 11.51 15.82 -36.48
C VAL A 193 11.48 15.27 -35.06
N TRP A 194 11.00 14.04 -34.91
CA TRP A 194 11.01 13.28 -33.66
C TRP A 194 11.94 12.08 -33.79
N LEU A 195 12.95 12.02 -32.93
CA LEU A 195 13.85 10.87 -32.83
C LEU A 195 13.24 9.85 -31.87
N LEU A 196 13.04 8.62 -32.34
CA LEU A 196 12.46 7.52 -31.60
C LEU A 196 13.53 6.45 -31.36
N ILE A 197 14.01 6.33 -30.13
CA ILE A 197 15.09 5.41 -29.75
C ILE A 197 14.52 4.25 -28.93
N ASP A 198 14.52 3.04 -29.49
CA ASP A 198 13.96 1.87 -28.82
C ASP A 198 15.05 1.05 -28.11
N GLY A 199 14.96 0.89 -26.79
CA GLY A 199 15.82 0.01 -26.00
C GLY A 199 17.19 0.62 -25.66
N ILE A 200 17.22 1.84 -25.10
CA ILE A 200 18.48 2.52 -24.76
C ILE A 200 19.34 1.74 -23.74
N ASP A 201 18.72 0.82 -22.98
CA ASP A 201 19.39 -0.05 -22.02
C ASP A 201 20.56 -0.82 -22.65
N TYR A 202 20.42 -1.23 -23.91
CA TYR A 202 21.47 -1.95 -24.65
C TYR A 202 22.68 -1.05 -24.93
N PHE A 203 22.45 0.23 -25.24
CA PHE A 203 23.51 1.22 -25.45
C PHE A 203 24.25 1.53 -24.14
N CYS A 204 23.51 1.69 -23.04
CA CYS A 204 24.07 2.00 -21.73
C CYS A 204 25.06 0.95 -21.20
N SER A 205 24.91 -0.30 -21.65
CA SER A 205 25.72 -1.42 -21.18
C SER A 205 27.10 -1.52 -21.84
N GLN A 206 27.25 -1.03 -23.08
CA GLN A 206 28.47 -1.21 -23.89
C GLN A 206 29.39 0.02 -23.91
N SER A 207 28.86 1.23 -23.65
CA SER A 207 29.64 2.48 -23.70
C SER A 207 30.45 2.80 -22.42
N ILE A 208 30.36 1.96 -21.38
CA ILE A 208 31.05 2.16 -20.07
C ILE A 208 32.58 1.94 -20.18
N ASN A 209 33.08 1.57 -21.37
CA ASN A 209 34.53 1.46 -21.63
C ASN A 209 35.30 2.79 -21.48
N ASN A 210 34.63 3.95 -21.50
CA ASN A 210 35.26 5.26 -21.40
C ASN A 210 34.72 6.04 -20.18
N GLY A 211 35.56 6.17 -19.14
CA GLY A 211 35.44 7.00 -17.92
C GLY A 211 34.14 7.78 -17.64
N SER A 212 33.55 7.48 -16.47
CA SER A 212 32.77 8.37 -15.56
C SER A 212 31.63 9.27 -16.10
N GLN A 213 31.25 9.19 -17.37
CA GLN A 213 30.06 9.88 -17.89
C GLN A 213 28.92 8.89 -18.17
N SER A 214 27.70 9.24 -17.76
CA SER A 214 26.51 8.44 -18.08
C SER A 214 26.39 8.28 -19.61
N PRO A 215 26.07 7.08 -20.13
CA PRO A 215 25.89 6.82 -21.57
C PRO A 215 24.87 7.72 -22.28
N LEU A 216 23.91 8.25 -21.51
CA LEU A 216 22.91 9.18 -21.99
C LEU A 216 23.48 10.60 -22.17
N THR A 217 24.55 10.94 -21.45
CA THR A 217 25.15 12.28 -21.45
C THR A 217 25.76 12.64 -22.81
N PRO A 218 26.55 11.78 -23.50
CA PRO A 218 27.02 12.04 -24.86
C PRO A 218 25.88 12.24 -25.85
N LEU A 219 24.84 11.40 -25.83
CA LEU A 219 23.69 11.51 -26.74
C LEU A 219 22.89 12.81 -26.49
N ILE A 220 22.81 13.26 -25.23
CA ILE A 220 22.18 14.53 -24.85
C ILE A 220 23.07 15.73 -25.17
N GLN A 221 24.40 15.62 -25.05
CA GLN A 221 25.38 16.68 -25.33
C GLN A 221 25.61 16.89 -26.83
N GLU A 222 25.80 15.82 -27.60
CA GLU A 222 25.99 15.85 -29.06
C GLU A 222 24.79 16.45 -29.80
N ARG A 223 23.59 16.32 -29.21
CA ARG A 223 22.38 16.98 -29.71
C ARG A 223 22.38 18.50 -29.52
N GLN A 224 23.16 19.05 -28.59
CA GLN A 224 23.23 20.50 -28.34
C GLN A 224 23.98 21.24 -29.46
N ASP A 225 24.82 20.56 -30.23
CA ASP A 225 25.71 21.21 -31.20
C ASP A 225 25.17 21.16 -32.66
N SER A 226 24.52 20.07 -33.10
CA SER A 226 24.15 19.89 -34.52
C SER A 226 22.68 19.54 -34.82
N ILE A 227 21.90 19.07 -33.83
CA ILE A 227 20.51 18.57 -34.03
C ILE A 227 19.53 19.20 -33.01
N ASP A 228 19.80 20.46 -32.65
CA ASP A 228 19.22 21.14 -31.50
C ASP A 228 17.68 21.36 -31.59
N HIS A 229 17.12 21.30 -32.80
CA HIS A 229 15.69 21.54 -33.08
C HIS A 229 14.81 20.28 -33.06
N CYS A 230 15.36 19.07 -32.93
CA CYS A 230 14.56 17.83 -32.93
C CYS A 230 13.92 17.56 -31.57
N HIS A 231 12.87 16.75 -31.52
CA HIS A 231 12.28 16.17 -30.31
C HIS A 231 12.79 14.74 -30.08
N LEU A 232 12.71 14.21 -28.85
CA LEU A 232 13.23 12.88 -28.51
C LEU A 232 12.24 12.06 -27.67
N ILE A 233 12.03 10.81 -28.07
CA ILE A 233 11.39 9.75 -27.27
C ILE A 233 12.36 8.58 -27.17
N LEU A 234 12.59 8.08 -25.96
CA LEU A 234 13.35 6.86 -25.74
C LEU A 234 12.55 5.84 -24.92
N THR A 235 12.84 4.56 -25.12
CA THR A 235 12.33 3.49 -24.25
C THR A 235 13.48 2.90 -23.40
N CYS A 236 13.20 2.62 -22.13
CA CYS A 236 14.16 1.96 -21.24
C CYS A 236 13.46 1.09 -20.18
N GLN A 237 14.21 0.28 -19.43
CA GLN A 237 13.66 -0.49 -18.33
C GLN A 237 13.56 0.34 -17.05
N THR A 238 12.56 0.03 -16.21
CA THR A 238 12.35 0.71 -14.93
C THR A 238 13.58 0.61 -14.01
N VAL A 239 14.30 -0.51 -14.06
CA VAL A 239 15.55 -0.71 -13.30
C VAL A 239 16.64 0.25 -13.76
N THR A 240 16.85 0.41 -15.07
CA THR A 240 17.85 1.33 -15.64
C THR A 240 17.56 2.78 -15.27
N TRP A 241 16.29 3.19 -15.33
CA TRP A 241 15.87 4.51 -14.86
C TRP A 241 16.17 4.72 -13.36
N LYS A 242 15.86 3.74 -12.51
CA LYS A 242 16.17 3.79 -11.07
C LYS A 242 17.67 3.91 -10.78
N MET A 243 18.52 3.33 -11.63
CA MET A 243 19.97 3.43 -11.50
C MET A 243 20.53 4.79 -11.94
N GLN A 244 19.87 5.49 -12.87
CA GLN A 244 20.34 6.78 -13.43
C GLN A 244 19.27 7.88 -13.41
N PRO A 245 18.70 8.23 -12.24
CA PRO A 245 17.60 9.19 -12.17
C PRO A 245 18.04 10.62 -12.58
N GLN A 246 19.32 10.96 -12.40
CA GLN A 246 19.86 12.28 -12.72
C GLN A 246 19.91 12.56 -14.24
N SER A 247 20.23 11.55 -15.05
CA SER A 247 20.34 11.69 -16.51
C SER A 247 18.99 11.89 -17.20
N LEU A 248 17.91 11.35 -16.61
CA LEU A 248 16.54 11.46 -17.10
C LEU A 248 15.72 12.51 -16.35
N ALA A 249 16.33 13.31 -15.47
CA ALA A 249 15.62 14.31 -14.66
C ALA A 249 14.91 15.41 -15.48
N LYS A 250 15.35 15.63 -16.73
CA LYS A 250 14.77 16.60 -17.68
C LYS A 250 13.80 15.96 -18.68
N PHE A 251 13.38 14.71 -18.48
CA PHE A 251 12.44 14.00 -19.34
C PHE A 251 11.06 13.93 -18.69
N ASP A 252 10.01 13.96 -19.52
CA ASP A 252 8.66 13.54 -19.14
C ASP A 252 8.66 11.99 -19.09
N ILE A 253 8.43 11.41 -17.92
CA ILE A 253 8.55 9.95 -17.69
C ILE A 253 7.17 9.31 -17.68
N TYR A 254 6.96 8.34 -18.57
CA TYR A 254 5.76 7.51 -18.66
C TYR A 254 6.11 6.05 -18.42
N GLN A 255 5.23 5.28 -17.75
CA GLN A 255 5.43 3.86 -17.50
C GLN A 255 4.35 3.00 -18.15
N THR A 256 4.79 1.98 -18.91
CA THR A 256 3.93 0.88 -19.38
C THR A 256 3.66 -0.11 -18.24
N LYS A 257 2.42 -0.60 -18.17
CA LYS A 257 1.97 -1.53 -17.12
C LYS A 257 1.62 -2.90 -17.67
N SER A 258 1.80 -3.91 -16.83
CA SER A 258 1.21 -5.24 -17.00
C SER A 258 -0.32 -5.17 -16.85
N LEU A 259 -1.02 -6.12 -17.44
CA LEU A 259 -2.48 -6.23 -17.38
C LEU A 259 -2.90 -6.51 -15.92
N ALA A 260 -3.71 -5.62 -15.34
CA ALA A 260 -4.04 -5.64 -13.92
C ALA A 260 -5.13 -6.68 -13.62
N ASN A 261 -6.18 -6.71 -14.44
CA ASN A 261 -7.44 -7.40 -14.17
C ASN A 261 -7.89 -8.31 -15.33
N GLN A 262 -8.79 -9.24 -15.04
CA GLN A 262 -9.36 -10.17 -16.02
C GLN A 262 -10.01 -9.45 -17.22
N THR A 263 -10.68 -8.32 -16.98
CA THR A 263 -11.29 -7.51 -18.04
C THR A 263 -10.25 -7.00 -19.04
N GLU A 264 -9.07 -6.60 -18.58
CA GLU A 264 -7.99 -6.13 -19.47
C GLU A 264 -7.40 -7.28 -20.29
N ILE A 265 -7.25 -8.47 -19.70
CA ILE A 265 -6.83 -9.68 -20.41
C ILE A 265 -7.85 -10.03 -21.51
N GLN A 266 -9.14 -10.03 -21.19
CA GLN A 266 -10.21 -10.29 -22.17
C GLN A 266 -10.20 -9.25 -23.29
N GLN A 267 -10.06 -7.97 -22.97
CA GLN A 267 -9.98 -6.90 -23.97
C GLN A 267 -8.77 -7.08 -24.88
N PHE A 268 -7.60 -7.39 -24.33
CA PHE A 268 -6.39 -7.65 -25.10
C PHE A 268 -6.59 -8.84 -26.06
N VAL A 269 -7.12 -9.96 -25.56
CA VAL A 269 -7.40 -11.16 -26.37
C VAL A 269 -8.40 -10.83 -27.48
N GLN A 270 -9.50 -10.14 -27.18
CA GLN A 270 -10.47 -9.75 -28.18
C GLN A 270 -9.84 -8.87 -29.27
N GLN A 271 -9.05 -7.86 -28.88
CA GLN A 271 -8.37 -6.97 -29.82
C GLN A 271 -7.35 -7.68 -30.70
N TRP A 272 -6.64 -8.67 -30.15
CA TRP A 272 -5.67 -9.47 -30.90
C TRP A 272 -6.30 -10.20 -32.11
N PHE A 273 -7.50 -10.75 -31.92
CA PHE A 273 -8.20 -11.55 -32.95
C PHE A 273 -9.13 -10.72 -33.87
N VAL A 274 -9.20 -9.39 -33.72
CA VAL A 274 -10.00 -8.54 -34.62
C VAL A 274 -9.27 -8.35 -35.96
N SER A 275 -9.83 -8.91 -37.03
CA SER A 275 -9.30 -8.79 -38.40
C SER A 275 -9.32 -7.33 -38.89
N SER A 276 -8.16 -6.80 -39.31
CA SER A 276 -8.00 -5.39 -39.74
C SER A 276 -8.37 -5.11 -41.21
N SER A 277 -9.08 -6.01 -41.90
CA SER A 277 -9.42 -5.84 -43.33
C SER A 277 -10.87 -5.42 -43.56
N PRO A 278 -11.13 -4.21 -44.12
CA PRO A 278 -12.47 -3.78 -44.53
C PRO A 278 -13.05 -4.57 -45.73
N GLN A 279 -12.31 -5.54 -46.29
CA GLN A 279 -12.70 -6.29 -47.49
C GLN A 279 -12.78 -7.81 -47.32
N ALA A 280 -12.67 -8.34 -46.10
CA ALA A 280 -12.93 -9.75 -45.83
C ALA A 280 -14.44 -10.03 -45.82
N LYS A 281 -15.05 -10.10 -47.01
CA LYS A 281 -16.37 -10.74 -47.18
C LYS A 281 -16.21 -12.25 -47.03
N LYS A 282 -16.20 -12.74 -45.78
CA LYS A 282 -16.70 -14.06 -45.32
C LYS A 282 -16.52 -14.17 -43.79
N PRO A 283 -17.57 -14.46 -43.01
CA PRO A 283 -17.47 -14.67 -41.58
C PRO A 283 -17.22 -16.16 -41.29
N ASP A 284 -16.03 -16.66 -41.61
CA ASP A 284 -15.67 -18.05 -41.28
C ASP A 284 -14.54 -18.05 -40.23
N SER A 285 -14.91 -18.34 -38.97
CA SER A 285 -14.08 -18.83 -37.84
C SER A 285 -13.16 -17.90 -37.00
N GLU A 286 -12.72 -16.72 -37.45
CA GLU A 286 -11.73 -15.95 -36.65
C GLU A 286 -12.32 -15.17 -35.47
N GLY A 287 -13.54 -14.64 -35.60
CA GLY A 287 -14.23 -13.95 -34.49
C GLY A 287 -14.54 -14.86 -33.29
N THR A 288 -14.63 -16.17 -33.50
CA THR A 288 -14.92 -17.14 -32.43
C THR A 288 -13.71 -17.54 -31.60
N LEU A 289 -12.48 -17.42 -32.11
CA LEU A 289 -11.27 -17.89 -31.40
C LEU A 289 -10.94 -17.03 -30.18
N GLY A 290 -11.07 -15.70 -30.30
CA GLY A 290 -10.85 -14.77 -29.20
C GLY A 290 -11.89 -14.89 -28.09
N GLU A 291 -13.16 -15.14 -28.46
CA GLU A 291 -14.24 -15.42 -27.50
C GLU A 291 -14.04 -16.76 -26.81
N GLN A 292 -13.63 -17.80 -27.54
CA GLN A 292 -13.32 -19.12 -26.97
C GLN A 292 -12.14 -19.06 -25.99
N LEU A 293 -11.03 -18.40 -26.36
CA LEU A 293 -9.88 -18.23 -25.47
C LEU A 293 -10.26 -17.41 -24.23
N SER A 294 -10.99 -16.30 -24.43
CA SER A 294 -11.45 -15.44 -23.33
C SER A 294 -12.39 -16.19 -22.39
N SER A 295 -13.32 -16.99 -22.92
CA SER A 295 -14.21 -17.85 -22.14
C SER A 295 -13.42 -18.88 -21.33
N LEU A 296 -12.47 -19.57 -21.95
CA LEU A 296 -11.63 -20.57 -21.29
C LEU A 296 -10.74 -19.97 -20.21
N LEU A 297 -10.07 -18.85 -20.48
CA LEU A 297 -9.26 -18.15 -19.49
C LEU A 297 -10.13 -17.68 -18.32
N SER A 298 -11.38 -17.27 -18.58
CA SER A 298 -12.31 -16.79 -17.56
C SER A 298 -12.85 -17.86 -16.62
N LYS A 299 -12.67 -19.14 -16.95
CA LYS A 299 -13.13 -20.22 -16.08
C LYS A 299 -12.31 -20.23 -14.79
N PRO A 300 -12.93 -20.41 -13.60
CA PRO A 300 -12.24 -20.40 -12.31
C PRO A 300 -11.06 -21.37 -12.22
N HIS A 301 -11.09 -22.47 -12.98
CA HIS A 301 -10.02 -23.49 -13.01
C HIS A 301 -8.73 -23.03 -13.71
N ASN A 302 -8.76 -21.95 -14.49
CA ASN A 302 -7.60 -21.42 -15.22
C ASN A 302 -7.04 -20.13 -14.59
N GLN A 303 -7.51 -19.76 -13.40
CA GLN A 303 -7.13 -18.50 -12.76
C GLN A 303 -5.63 -18.43 -12.41
N HIS A 304 -5.00 -19.56 -12.09
CA HIS A 304 -3.54 -19.63 -11.86
C HIS A 304 -2.75 -19.27 -13.12
N LEU A 305 -3.23 -19.68 -14.29
CA LEU A 305 -2.61 -19.33 -15.58
C LEU A 305 -2.76 -17.83 -15.89
N GLN A 306 -3.87 -17.21 -15.50
CA GLN A 306 -4.08 -15.76 -15.71
C GLN A 306 -3.00 -14.92 -15.02
N GLN A 307 -2.52 -15.34 -13.84
CA GLN A 307 -1.46 -14.61 -13.14
C GLN A 307 -0.16 -14.55 -13.96
N CYS A 308 0.19 -15.65 -14.64
CA CYS A 308 1.36 -15.71 -15.52
C CYS A 308 1.18 -14.87 -16.80
N LEU A 309 -0.06 -14.69 -17.26
CA LEU A 309 -0.43 -14.02 -18.51
C LEU A 309 -0.71 -12.52 -18.35
N LYS A 310 -0.45 -11.94 -17.18
CA LYS A 310 -0.51 -10.47 -16.99
C LYS A 310 0.51 -9.73 -17.85
N ASN A 311 1.58 -10.38 -18.26
CA ASN A 311 2.57 -9.82 -19.17
C ASN A 311 2.04 -9.88 -20.63
N PRO A 312 1.87 -8.72 -21.31
CA PRO A 312 1.34 -8.67 -22.67
C PRO A 312 2.08 -9.53 -23.69
N LEU A 313 3.42 -9.64 -23.60
CA LEU A 313 4.22 -10.49 -24.47
C LEU A 313 3.89 -11.97 -24.29
N ARG A 314 3.74 -12.43 -23.03
CA ARG A 314 3.38 -13.83 -22.75
C ARG A 314 1.96 -14.13 -23.25
N LEU A 315 1.04 -13.18 -23.10
CA LEU A 315 -0.32 -13.31 -23.63
C LEU A 315 -0.34 -13.31 -25.16
N SER A 316 0.46 -12.49 -25.84
CA SER A 316 0.53 -12.48 -27.30
C SER A 316 1.12 -13.78 -27.86
N LEU A 317 2.16 -14.33 -27.23
CA LEU A 317 2.71 -15.65 -27.58
C LEU A 317 1.67 -16.76 -27.39
N LEU A 318 0.88 -16.73 -26.30
CA LEU A 318 -0.23 -17.67 -26.12
C LEU A 318 -1.31 -17.51 -27.19
N CYS A 319 -1.68 -16.29 -27.55
CA CYS A 319 -2.65 -16.05 -28.63
C CYS A 319 -2.17 -16.60 -29.98
N ARG A 320 -0.87 -16.44 -30.28
CA ARG A 320 -0.24 -17.02 -31.49
C ARG A 320 -0.28 -18.55 -31.48
N TRP A 321 0.01 -19.17 -30.34
CA TRP A 321 -0.12 -20.61 -30.17
C TRP A 321 -1.57 -21.09 -30.36
N TRP A 322 -2.51 -20.39 -29.72
CA TRP A 322 -3.94 -20.72 -29.72
C TRP A 322 -4.54 -20.70 -31.12
N GLN A 323 -4.08 -19.77 -31.98
CA GLN A 323 -4.49 -19.70 -33.39
C GLN A 323 -4.15 -20.99 -34.16
N LYS A 324 -3.06 -21.68 -33.80
CA LYS A 324 -2.65 -22.95 -34.39
C LYS A 324 -3.32 -24.16 -33.71
N ASN A 325 -3.57 -24.07 -32.40
CA ASN A 325 -4.01 -25.19 -31.55
C ASN A 325 -5.20 -24.81 -30.64
N PRO A 326 -6.42 -24.57 -31.17
CA PRO A 326 -7.55 -24.04 -30.40
C PRO A 326 -8.29 -25.09 -29.54
N GLN A 327 -7.69 -26.25 -29.26
CA GLN A 327 -8.41 -27.35 -28.60
C GLN A 327 -8.36 -27.29 -27.07
N THR A 328 -7.17 -27.22 -26.48
CA THR A 328 -6.99 -27.33 -25.02
C THR A 328 -5.89 -26.40 -24.53
N LEU A 329 -6.14 -25.65 -23.46
CA LEU A 329 -5.10 -24.85 -22.82
C LEU A 329 -4.09 -25.73 -22.06
N PRO A 330 -2.83 -25.27 -21.91
CA PRO A 330 -1.88 -25.89 -20.98
C PRO A 330 -2.47 -25.95 -19.57
N GLN A 331 -2.33 -27.10 -18.89
CA GLN A 331 -2.93 -27.32 -17.57
C GLN A 331 -2.08 -26.77 -16.41
N THR A 332 -0.76 -26.75 -16.58
CA THR A 332 0.23 -26.36 -15.56
C THR A 332 0.98 -25.11 -16.01
N ARG A 333 1.55 -24.34 -15.07
CA ARG A 333 2.40 -23.19 -15.42
C ARG A 333 3.62 -23.63 -16.22
N THR A 334 4.21 -24.77 -15.88
CA THR A 334 5.37 -25.30 -16.62
C THR A 334 5.04 -25.59 -18.08
N THR A 335 3.89 -26.22 -18.34
CA THR A 335 3.48 -26.53 -19.71
C THR A 335 3.12 -25.27 -20.48
N LEU A 336 2.57 -24.25 -19.81
CA LEU A 336 2.39 -22.92 -20.40
C LEU A 336 3.73 -22.33 -20.81
N TYR A 337 4.73 -22.30 -19.92
CA TYR A 337 6.04 -21.73 -20.22
C TYR A 337 6.78 -22.49 -21.32
N GLN A 338 6.66 -23.83 -21.36
CA GLN A 338 7.17 -24.63 -22.47
C GLN A 338 6.57 -24.18 -23.81
N VAL A 339 5.24 -24.01 -23.87
CA VAL A 339 4.54 -23.50 -25.06
C VAL A 339 5.01 -22.09 -25.42
N LEU A 340 5.22 -21.21 -24.43
CA LEU A 340 5.70 -19.86 -24.67
C LEU A 340 7.13 -19.85 -25.24
N VAL A 341 8.03 -20.69 -24.73
CA VAL A 341 9.41 -20.84 -25.25
C VAL A 341 9.38 -21.36 -26.69
N ASP A 342 8.57 -22.38 -26.97
CA ASP A 342 8.45 -22.96 -28.31
C ASP A 342 7.91 -21.94 -29.32
N GLU A 343 6.86 -21.20 -28.97
CA GLU A 343 6.33 -20.13 -29.83
C GLU A 343 7.28 -18.94 -29.95
N PHE A 344 8.04 -18.63 -28.90
CA PHE A 344 9.06 -17.58 -28.96
C PHE A 344 10.10 -17.89 -30.03
N TYR A 345 10.61 -19.14 -30.06
CA TYR A 345 11.54 -19.56 -31.10
C TYR A 345 10.91 -19.59 -32.50
N GLN A 346 9.66 -20.01 -32.62
CA GLN A 346 8.95 -19.97 -33.90
C GLN A 346 8.77 -18.54 -34.42
N TRP A 347 8.47 -17.58 -33.53
CA TRP A 347 8.41 -16.17 -33.88
C TRP A 347 9.80 -15.64 -34.30
N GLN A 348 10.86 -15.94 -33.52
CA GLN A 348 12.22 -15.53 -33.88
C GLN A 348 12.72 -16.18 -35.18
N ALA A 349 12.21 -17.37 -35.55
CA ALA A 349 12.53 -17.99 -36.84
C ALA A 349 12.05 -17.17 -38.05
N GLU A 350 11.07 -16.27 -37.88
CA GLU A 350 10.61 -15.35 -38.93
C GLU A 350 11.67 -14.28 -39.29
N THR A 351 12.58 -13.96 -38.35
CA THR A 351 13.70 -13.01 -38.54
C THR A 351 15.04 -13.73 -38.74
N THR A 352 15.28 -14.80 -37.99
CA THR A 352 16.55 -15.51 -37.90
C THR A 352 16.34 -17.02 -37.90
N ASN A 353 16.70 -17.70 -38.99
CA ASN A 353 16.56 -19.16 -39.07
C ASN A 353 17.54 -19.87 -38.12
N ILE A 354 17.03 -20.40 -37.01
CA ILE A 354 17.79 -21.21 -36.04
C ILE A 354 17.41 -22.68 -36.23
N SER A 355 18.42 -23.57 -36.32
CA SER A 355 18.16 -25.01 -36.41
C SER A 355 17.66 -25.58 -35.07
N PRO A 356 16.81 -26.62 -35.07
CA PRO A 356 16.34 -27.27 -33.85
C PRO A 356 17.47 -27.74 -32.92
N GLN A 357 18.58 -28.22 -33.50
CA GLN A 357 19.76 -28.63 -32.73
C GLN A 357 20.39 -27.46 -31.95
N LYS A 358 20.47 -26.27 -32.57
CA LYS A 358 20.99 -25.07 -31.90
C LYS A 358 20.03 -24.54 -30.84
N GLN A 359 18.71 -24.65 -31.05
CA GLN A 359 17.71 -24.32 -30.04
C GLN A 359 17.87 -25.20 -28.79
N GLN A 360 18.05 -26.51 -28.99
CA GLN A 360 18.28 -27.44 -27.87
C GLN A 360 19.57 -27.12 -27.12
N GLN A 361 20.68 -26.84 -27.83
CA GLN A 361 21.94 -26.40 -27.21
C GLN A 361 21.79 -25.10 -26.43
N LEU A 362 21.05 -24.13 -26.98
CA LEU A 362 20.78 -22.85 -26.31
C LEU A 362 19.91 -23.04 -25.06
N ASN A 363 18.85 -23.84 -25.12
CA ASN A 363 18.01 -24.15 -23.97
C ASN A 363 18.80 -24.84 -22.86
N GLN A 364 19.70 -25.76 -23.21
CA GLN A 364 20.59 -26.39 -22.24
C GLN A 364 21.52 -25.35 -21.60
N PHE A 365 22.12 -24.47 -22.40
CA PHE A 365 22.95 -23.38 -21.88
C PHE A 365 22.18 -22.45 -20.93
N LEU A 366 20.96 -22.04 -21.27
CA LEU A 366 20.11 -21.20 -20.41
C LEU A 366 19.68 -21.94 -19.13
N THR A 367 19.45 -23.25 -19.22
CA THR A 367 19.16 -24.14 -18.09
C THR A 367 20.32 -24.17 -17.11
N ASP A 368 21.53 -24.46 -17.59
CA ASP A 368 22.74 -24.50 -16.77
C ASP A 368 23.06 -23.12 -16.16
N LEU A 369 22.84 -22.05 -16.94
CA LEU A 369 23.08 -20.68 -16.51
C LEU A 369 22.10 -20.23 -15.41
N GLY A 370 20.80 -20.42 -15.61
CA GLY A 370 19.76 -20.07 -14.63
C GLY A 370 19.93 -20.85 -13.34
N TRP A 371 20.28 -22.13 -13.45
CA TRP A 371 20.63 -22.98 -12.32
C TRP A 371 21.83 -22.44 -11.53
N ASN A 372 22.97 -22.23 -12.19
CA ASN A 372 24.20 -21.73 -11.54
C ASN A 372 23.97 -20.35 -10.91
N HIS A 373 23.22 -19.48 -11.57
CA HIS A 373 22.90 -18.16 -11.05
C HIS A 373 22.04 -18.23 -9.77
N ARG A 374 20.98 -19.04 -9.76
CA ARG A 374 20.12 -19.21 -8.58
C ARG A 374 20.84 -19.83 -7.39
N GLN A 375 21.91 -20.59 -7.61
CA GLN A 375 22.76 -21.08 -6.51
C GLN A 375 23.56 -19.99 -5.79
N THR A 376 23.76 -18.82 -6.39
CA THR A 376 24.51 -17.72 -5.74
C THR A 376 23.74 -17.07 -4.59
N GLY A 377 22.42 -17.28 -4.51
CA GLY A 377 21.57 -16.81 -3.41
C GLY A 377 21.06 -15.37 -3.53
N ASP A 378 21.43 -14.61 -4.57
CA ASP A 378 20.90 -13.27 -4.85
C ASP A 378 20.31 -13.18 -6.28
N PRO A 379 18.98 -13.20 -6.44
CA PRO A 379 18.29 -13.07 -7.73
C PRO A 379 18.54 -11.75 -8.44
N SER A 380 18.95 -10.72 -7.68
CA SER A 380 19.24 -9.38 -8.19
C SER A 380 20.71 -9.20 -8.57
N ALA A 381 21.58 -10.13 -8.17
CA ALA A 381 22.96 -10.14 -8.62
C ALA A 381 23.02 -10.36 -10.14
N PRO A 382 24.04 -9.83 -10.81
CA PRO A 382 24.25 -10.11 -12.21
C PRO A 382 25.10 -11.38 -12.39
N ILE A 383 24.86 -12.08 -13.50
CA ILE A 383 25.57 -13.27 -13.96
C ILE A 383 26.98 -12.87 -14.39
N SER A 384 28.01 -13.48 -13.81
CA SER A 384 29.41 -13.18 -14.11
C SER A 384 29.89 -13.83 -15.41
N GLN A 385 30.94 -13.26 -16.02
CA GLN A 385 31.57 -13.83 -17.23
C GLN A 385 32.12 -15.23 -16.97
N ALA A 386 32.60 -15.51 -15.75
CA ALA A 386 33.09 -16.82 -15.31
C ALA A 386 32.03 -17.94 -15.45
N MET A 387 30.74 -17.64 -15.23
CA MET A 387 29.65 -18.61 -15.39
C MET A 387 29.37 -18.97 -16.85
N ILE A 388 29.94 -18.22 -17.80
CA ILE A 388 29.67 -18.32 -19.25
C ILE A 388 30.91 -18.83 -20.03
N GLU A 389 32.05 -19.04 -19.36
CA GLU A 389 33.29 -19.46 -20.00
C GLU A 389 33.11 -20.74 -20.84
N GLY A 390 33.62 -20.71 -22.08
CA GLY A 390 33.50 -21.82 -23.04
C GLY A 390 32.31 -21.76 -24.01
N ASN A 391 31.29 -20.93 -23.76
CA ASN A 391 30.04 -20.89 -24.54
C ASN A 391 29.78 -19.55 -25.27
N GLN A 392 30.82 -18.89 -25.76
CA GLN A 392 30.73 -17.55 -26.39
C GLN A 392 29.76 -17.49 -27.59
N SER A 393 29.63 -18.57 -28.36
CA SER A 393 28.68 -18.65 -29.49
C SER A 393 27.22 -18.74 -29.05
N LEU A 394 26.93 -19.36 -27.90
CA LEU A 394 25.59 -19.43 -27.33
C LEU A 394 25.25 -18.15 -26.57
N LEU A 395 26.24 -17.50 -25.95
CA LEU A 395 26.08 -16.17 -25.38
C LEU A 395 25.67 -15.16 -26.45
N SER A 396 26.40 -15.09 -27.57
CA SER A 396 26.06 -14.16 -28.64
C SER A 396 24.66 -14.42 -29.21
N LEU A 397 24.27 -15.68 -29.35
CA LEU A 397 22.92 -16.06 -29.76
C LEU A 397 21.86 -15.68 -28.71
N SER A 398 22.13 -15.87 -27.42
CA SER A 398 21.21 -15.50 -26.33
C SER A 398 20.98 -14.00 -26.21
N LEU A 399 22.01 -13.19 -26.48
CA LEU A 399 21.94 -11.73 -26.55
C LEU A 399 21.14 -11.28 -27.79
N GLN A 400 21.41 -11.90 -28.95
CA GLN A 400 20.68 -11.63 -30.18
C GLN A 400 19.18 -11.95 -30.06
N LEU A 401 18.83 -12.98 -29.31
CA LEU A 401 17.45 -13.39 -29.09
C LEU A 401 16.80 -12.72 -27.87
N HIS A 402 17.50 -11.83 -27.17
CA HIS A 402 16.99 -11.15 -25.97
C HIS A 402 16.56 -12.11 -24.85
N TRP A 403 17.25 -13.25 -24.70
CA TRP A 403 17.13 -14.08 -23.49
C TRP A 403 17.97 -13.50 -22.36
N LEU A 404 19.16 -12.99 -22.70
CA LEU A 404 20.09 -12.33 -21.78
C LEU A 404 20.31 -10.88 -22.19
N ARG A 405 20.69 -10.06 -21.22
CA ARG A 405 21.14 -8.69 -21.39
C ARG A 405 22.42 -8.41 -20.62
N PRO A 406 23.27 -7.50 -21.10
CA PRO A 406 24.40 -6.98 -20.33
C PRO A 406 23.95 -5.93 -19.29
N VAL A 407 24.51 -5.95 -18.08
CA VAL A 407 24.11 -5.07 -16.95
C VAL A 407 25.22 -4.12 -16.50
N ARG A 408 26.49 -4.56 -16.47
CA ARG A 408 27.63 -3.72 -16.05
C ARG A 408 29.00 -4.27 -16.49
N MET A 409 29.96 -3.37 -16.73
CA MET A 409 31.40 -3.62 -16.62
C MET A 409 31.83 -3.13 -15.23
N ALA A 410 32.34 -4.02 -14.38
CA ALA A 410 32.79 -3.65 -13.05
C ALA A 410 33.94 -2.62 -13.10
N THR A 411 34.14 -1.91 -11.99
CA THR A 411 35.15 -0.85 -11.77
C THR A 411 36.55 -1.19 -12.29
N GLN A 412 37.41 -0.17 -12.49
CA GLN A 412 38.77 -0.21 -13.08
C GLN A 412 39.73 -1.36 -12.64
N GLN A 413 39.39 -2.15 -11.62
CA GLN A 413 40.15 -3.30 -11.14
C GLN A 413 39.66 -4.67 -11.67
N GLU A 414 38.41 -4.82 -12.15
CA GLU A 414 37.87 -6.09 -12.69
C GLU A 414 37.19 -5.87 -14.06
N LYS A 415 37.85 -6.32 -15.14
CA LYS A 415 37.40 -6.17 -16.53
C LYS A 415 36.44 -7.29 -16.98
N GLU A 416 35.50 -7.71 -16.14
CA GLU A 416 34.55 -8.77 -16.51
C GLU A 416 33.18 -8.22 -16.89
N ASN A 417 32.66 -8.70 -18.02
CA ASN A 417 31.30 -8.41 -18.47
C ASN A 417 30.29 -9.12 -17.57
N GLN A 418 29.23 -8.43 -17.17
CA GLN A 418 28.14 -8.98 -16.35
C GLN A 418 26.81 -8.97 -17.11
N TYR A 419 25.99 -10.02 -16.92
CA TYR A 419 24.74 -10.25 -17.65
C TYR A 419 23.54 -10.50 -16.71
N GLN A 420 22.33 -10.53 -17.25
CA GLN A 420 21.11 -10.88 -16.52
C GLN A 420 20.05 -11.42 -17.49
N PHE A 421 19.13 -12.23 -17.02
CA PHE A 421 17.95 -12.61 -17.80
C PHE A 421 17.03 -11.40 -18.02
N GLU A 422 16.43 -11.31 -19.21
CA GLU A 422 15.42 -10.28 -19.52
C GLU A 422 14.12 -10.46 -18.72
N ASP A 423 13.81 -11.71 -18.34
CA ASP A 423 12.63 -12.06 -17.56
C ASP A 423 13.00 -13.14 -16.52
N HIS A 424 12.89 -12.77 -15.24
CA HIS A 424 13.23 -13.65 -14.11
C HIS A 424 12.34 -14.89 -13.99
N THR A 425 11.11 -14.86 -14.51
CA THR A 425 10.26 -16.05 -14.47
C THR A 425 10.68 -17.09 -15.50
N PHE A 426 11.23 -16.66 -16.65
CA PHE A 426 11.86 -17.60 -17.60
C PHE A 426 13.15 -18.17 -17.04
N GLU A 427 13.93 -17.38 -16.30
CA GLU A 427 15.08 -17.87 -15.54
C GLU A 427 14.69 -18.98 -14.56
N ASP A 428 13.62 -18.78 -13.77
CA ASP A 428 13.11 -19.80 -12.83
C ASP A 428 12.64 -21.07 -13.55
N TYR A 429 11.98 -20.91 -14.71
CA TYR A 429 11.58 -22.03 -15.56
C TYR A 429 12.80 -22.83 -16.04
N PHE A 430 13.82 -22.16 -16.59
CA PHE A 430 15.05 -22.83 -17.04
C PHE A 430 15.80 -23.47 -15.88
N ALA A 431 15.91 -22.81 -14.72
CA ALA A 431 16.53 -23.38 -13.53
C ALA A 431 15.80 -24.65 -13.05
N ALA A 432 14.46 -24.71 -13.17
CA ALA A 432 13.69 -25.89 -12.82
C ALA A 432 13.95 -27.09 -13.74
N LEU A 433 14.36 -26.86 -15.00
CA LEU A 433 14.71 -27.92 -15.94
C LEU A 433 16.01 -28.65 -15.57
N ALA A 434 16.92 -27.99 -14.85
CA ALA A 434 18.20 -28.57 -14.41
C ALA A 434 18.06 -29.59 -13.27
N ILE A 435 16.89 -29.66 -12.62
CA ILE A 435 16.66 -30.49 -11.43
C ILE A 435 16.01 -31.81 -11.82
N ASP A 436 16.71 -32.93 -11.65
CA ASP A 436 16.19 -34.27 -12.00
C ASP A 436 15.47 -35.00 -10.84
N ASP A 437 15.75 -34.58 -9.60
CA ASP A 437 15.22 -35.21 -8.38
C ASP A 437 14.70 -34.15 -7.40
N GLY A 438 13.46 -34.35 -6.94
CA GLY A 438 12.79 -33.48 -5.97
C GLY A 438 13.46 -33.50 -4.59
N GLN A 439 14.25 -34.51 -4.26
CA GLN A 439 15.06 -34.52 -3.03
C GLN A 439 16.00 -33.32 -2.93
N PHE A 440 16.37 -32.70 -4.06
CA PHE A 440 17.16 -31.48 -4.09
C PHE A 440 16.56 -30.35 -3.22
N PHE A 441 15.23 -30.22 -3.17
CA PHE A 441 14.56 -29.18 -2.38
C PHE A 441 14.58 -29.48 -0.87
N LEU A 442 14.75 -30.76 -0.51
CA LEU A 442 14.73 -31.28 0.85
C LEU A 442 16.13 -31.55 1.41
N ASN A 443 17.18 -31.48 0.58
CA ASN A 443 18.52 -31.84 1.00
C ASN A 443 19.08 -30.81 2.00
N ALA A 444 19.41 -31.29 3.21
CA ALA A 444 19.98 -30.52 4.32
C ALA A 444 21.52 -30.39 4.24
N GLU A 445 22.19 -31.06 3.30
CA GLU A 445 23.66 -31.00 3.15
C GLU A 445 24.15 -29.62 2.69
N THR A 446 23.33 -28.86 1.98
CA THR A 446 23.56 -27.43 1.78
C THR A 446 23.03 -26.70 3.01
N THR A 447 23.80 -25.77 3.56
CA THR A 447 23.52 -24.94 4.76
C THR A 447 22.22 -24.09 4.71
N THR A 448 21.29 -24.40 3.81
CA THR A 448 19.96 -23.83 3.70
C THR A 448 19.00 -24.89 3.12
N LEU A 449 17.89 -25.17 3.83
CA LEU A 449 16.77 -25.95 3.30
C LEU A 449 16.06 -25.11 2.23
N LYS A 450 16.31 -25.44 0.95
CA LYS A 450 15.86 -24.63 -0.21
C LYS A 450 14.34 -24.54 -0.31
N LEU A 451 13.61 -25.55 0.16
CA LEU A 451 12.14 -25.56 0.21
C LEU A 451 11.51 -24.27 0.78
N PHE A 452 12.12 -23.69 1.81
CA PHE A 452 11.53 -22.56 2.55
C PHE A 452 12.04 -21.19 2.10
N SER A 453 12.86 -21.15 1.06
CA SER A 453 13.39 -19.92 0.51
C SER A 453 12.54 -19.44 -0.67
N ASP A 454 12.15 -18.16 -0.64
CA ASP A 454 11.23 -17.56 -1.62
C ASP A 454 11.72 -17.74 -3.08
N GLN A 455 13.05 -17.77 -3.27
CA GLN A 455 13.69 -17.93 -4.58
C GLN A 455 13.39 -19.30 -5.22
N TRP A 456 13.25 -20.34 -4.40
CA TRP A 456 13.11 -21.71 -4.88
C TRP A 456 11.65 -22.18 -4.90
N GLN A 457 10.72 -21.45 -4.29
CA GLN A 457 9.29 -21.78 -4.32
C GLN A 457 8.73 -21.81 -5.75
N GLN A 458 9.06 -20.81 -6.58
CA GLN A 458 8.61 -20.80 -7.98
C GLN A 458 9.24 -21.93 -8.80
N ILE A 459 10.53 -22.21 -8.56
CA ILE A 459 11.27 -23.30 -9.22
C ILE A 459 10.67 -24.67 -8.84
N LEU A 460 10.31 -24.88 -7.57
CA LEU A 460 9.63 -26.09 -7.10
C LEU A 460 8.28 -26.30 -7.78
N LEU A 461 7.49 -25.24 -7.91
CA LEU A 461 6.21 -25.30 -8.61
C LEU A 461 6.41 -25.63 -10.11
N PHE A 462 7.41 -25.02 -10.76
CA PHE A 462 7.76 -25.38 -12.14
C PHE A 462 8.20 -26.84 -12.26
N TRP A 463 9.00 -27.34 -11.31
CA TRP A 463 9.45 -28.72 -11.29
C TRP A 463 8.28 -29.71 -11.18
N LEU A 464 7.31 -29.45 -10.30
CA LEU A 464 6.11 -30.29 -10.15
C LEU A 464 5.24 -30.31 -11.41
N GLY A 465 5.16 -29.21 -12.15
CA GLY A 465 4.38 -29.10 -13.38
C GLY A 465 5.02 -29.75 -14.61
N ARG A 466 6.27 -30.25 -14.53
CA ARG A 466 7.02 -30.89 -15.63
C ARG A 466 6.43 -32.23 -16.04
N LYS A 467 6.19 -32.46 -17.34
CA LYS A 467 5.62 -33.72 -17.85
C LYS A 467 6.64 -34.85 -17.98
N ASP A 468 7.92 -34.51 -18.09
CA ASP A 468 9.04 -35.44 -18.24
C ASP A 468 9.44 -36.12 -16.91
N ILE A 469 9.08 -35.53 -15.77
CA ILE A 469 9.24 -36.16 -14.45
C ILE A 469 8.07 -37.12 -14.19
N GLY A 470 8.39 -38.40 -13.93
CA GLY A 470 7.40 -39.42 -13.61
C GLY A 470 6.60 -39.11 -12.33
N SER A 471 5.32 -39.51 -12.31
CA SER A 471 4.42 -39.24 -11.18
C SER A 471 4.94 -39.79 -9.84
N GLU A 472 5.63 -40.93 -9.85
CA GLU A 472 6.22 -41.54 -8.65
C GLU A 472 7.18 -40.58 -7.91
N LYS A 473 8.03 -39.87 -8.64
CA LYS A 473 8.98 -38.91 -8.03
C LYS A 473 8.26 -37.69 -7.46
N LYS A 474 7.18 -37.24 -8.12
CA LYS A 474 6.36 -36.13 -7.64
C LYS A 474 5.60 -36.51 -6.38
N GLU A 475 5.02 -37.71 -6.35
CA GLU A 475 4.33 -38.26 -5.19
C GLU A 475 5.27 -38.40 -3.99
N ALA A 476 6.50 -38.87 -4.20
CA ALA A 476 7.51 -38.95 -3.15
C ALA A 476 7.81 -37.57 -2.53
N LEU A 477 7.94 -36.52 -3.36
CA LEU A 477 8.11 -35.15 -2.87
C LEU A 477 6.85 -34.65 -2.13
N MET A 478 5.65 -34.87 -2.67
CA MET A 478 4.39 -34.47 -2.02
C MET A 478 4.23 -35.13 -0.65
N GLN A 479 4.54 -36.43 -0.55
CA GLN A 479 4.52 -37.17 0.72
C GLN A 479 5.51 -36.55 1.72
N ALA A 480 6.72 -36.26 1.29
CA ALA A 480 7.75 -35.67 2.15
C ALA A 480 7.39 -34.25 2.63
N LEU A 481 6.68 -33.45 1.82
CA LEU A 481 6.17 -32.14 2.25
C LEU A 481 5.06 -32.27 3.29
N VAL A 482 4.13 -33.21 3.10
CA VAL A 482 2.99 -33.44 4.00
C VAL A 482 3.44 -34.01 5.35
N SER A 483 4.46 -34.88 5.34
CA SER A 483 5.02 -35.49 6.55
C SER A 483 6.25 -34.76 7.09
N PHE A 484 6.50 -33.52 6.66
CA PHE A 484 7.66 -32.76 7.15
C PHE A 484 7.46 -32.42 8.64
N GLU A 485 8.42 -32.80 9.46
CA GLU A 485 8.49 -32.46 10.87
C GLU A 485 9.76 -31.64 11.12
N ASP A 486 9.61 -30.50 11.78
CA ASP A 486 10.74 -29.72 12.26
C ASP A 486 11.20 -30.15 13.66
N GLU A 487 12.37 -29.67 14.05
CA GLU A 487 12.95 -29.96 15.37
C GLU A 487 12.29 -29.13 16.51
N CYS A 488 11.16 -28.46 16.25
CA CYS A 488 10.48 -27.58 17.20
C CYS A 488 9.37 -28.30 18.01
N GLY A 489 9.24 -29.62 17.88
CA GLY A 489 8.29 -30.43 18.66
C GLY A 489 6.85 -30.34 18.14
N GLN A 490 5.87 -30.26 19.03
CA GLN A 490 4.43 -30.28 18.65
C GLN A 490 4.00 -29.06 17.80
N GLU A 491 4.74 -27.95 17.88
CA GLU A 491 4.38 -26.72 17.16
C GLU A 491 4.58 -26.83 15.65
N ASN A 492 5.55 -27.65 15.21
CA ASN A 492 5.88 -27.97 13.81
C ASN A 492 5.66 -26.82 12.81
N PHE A 493 6.28 -25.66 13.06
CA PHE A 493 6.12 -24.45 12.26
C PHE A 493 6.48 -24.66 10.80
N TYR A 494 7.64 -25.29 10.54
CA TYR A 494 8.10 -25.52 9.17
C TYR A 494 7.39 -26.71 8.51
N GLY A 495 6.89 -27.68 9.27
CA GLY A 495 5.95 -28.68 8.75
C GLY A 495 4.64 -28.06 8.30
N PHE A 496 4.10 -27.11 9.07
CA PHE A 496 2.92 -26.34 8.62
C PHE A 496 3.23 -25.53 7.36
N ARG A 497 4.38 -24.85 7.26
CA ARG A 497 4.83 -24.19 6.01
C ARG A 497 4.94 -25.18 4.84
N ALA A 498 5.53 -26.36 5.06
CA ALA A 498 5.68 -27.39 4.03
C ALA A 498 4.32 -27.91 3.56
N TYR A 499 3.36 -28.06 4.46
CA TYR A 499 1.99 -28.44 4.15
C TYR A 499 1.29 -27.39 3.26
N LEU A 500 1.45 -26.10 3.55
CA LEU A 500 0.93 -25.03 2.70
C LEU A 500 1.60 -25.03 1.32
N THR A 501 2.90 -25.32 1.24
CA THR A 501 3.60 -25.51 -0.04
C THR A 501 3.05 -26.72 -0.81
N ALA A 502 2.78 -27.85 -0.13
CA ALA A 502 2.14 -29.02 -0.73
C ALA A 502 0.74 -28.70 -1.25
N ALA A 503 -0.02 -27.86 -0.53
CA ALA A 503 -1.28 -27.35 -1.02
C ALA A 503 -1.10 -26.59 -2.34
N MET A 504 -0.25 -25.56 -2.36
CA MET A 504 0.03 -24.78 -3.57
C MET A 504 0.48 -25.65 -4.76
N ALA A 505 1.28 -26.69 -4.48
CA ALA A 505 1.76 -27.67 -5.45
C ALA A 505 0.64 -28.44 -6.18
N LEU A 506 -0.54 -28.62 -5.56
CA LEU A 506 -1.69 -29.29 -6.21
C LEU A 506 -2.16 -28.58 -7.48
N SER A 507 -1.89 -27.27 -7.62
CA SER A 507 -2.19 -26.53 -8.86
C SER A 507 -1.32 -26.98 -10.05
N GLU A 508 -0.13 -27.51 -9.78
CA GLU A 508 0.83 -27.98 -10.79
C GLU A 508 0.82 -29.51 -10.94
N PHE A 509 0.34 -30.23 -9.92
CA PHE A 509 0.17 -31.68 -9.95
C PHE A 509 -1.25 -32.11 -9.50
N PRO A 510 -2.28 -31.92 -10.36
CA PRO A 510 -3.67 -32.20 -10.01
C PRO A 510 -3.97 -33.69 -9.74
N ASP A 511 -3.23 -34.60 -10.38
CA ASP A 511 -3.40 -36.05 -10.29
C ASP A 511 -2.77 -36.67 -9.02
N CYS A 512 -2.38 -35.85 -8.05
CA CYS A 512 -1.77 -36.31 -6.80
C CYS A 512 -2.77 -37.13 -5.96
N SER A 513 -2.36 -38.32 -5.54
CA SER A 513 -3.13 -39.21 -4.66
C SER A 513 -3.44 -38.59 -3.29
N LEU A 514 -2.61 -37.66 -2.83
CA LEU A 514 -2.77 -36.94 -1.56
C LEU A 514 -3.67 -35.69 -1.68
N ALA A 515 -4.18 -35.35 -2.86
CA ALA A 515 -4.94 -34.11 -3.09
C ALA A 515 -6.18 -34.00 -2.19
N GLU A 516 -6.97 -35.07 -2.07
CA GLU A 516 -8.17 -35.09 -1.23
C GLU A 516 -7.84 -35.00 0.28
N PRO A 517 -6.90 -35.79 0.84
CA PRO A 517 -6.42 -35.62 2.21
C PRO A 517 -5.92 -34.19 2.53
N ILE A 518 -5.12 -33.60 1.63
CA ILE A 518 -4.58 -32.24 1.82
C ILE A 518 -5.70 -31.22 1.90
N ILE A 519 -6.66 -31.28 0.99
CA ILE A 519 -7.79 -30.35 0.96
C ILE A 519 -8.70 -30.54 2.16
N LYS A 520 -8.97 -31.78 2.59
CA LYS A 520 -9.78 -32.05 3.79
C LYS A 520 -9.13 -31.48 5.04
N GLN A 521 -7.82 -31.60 5.19
CA GLN A 521 -7.10 -31.04 6.33
C GLN A 521 -7.11 -29.51 6.31
N LEU A 522 -6.90 -28.89 5.15
CA LEU A 522 -6.97 -27.43 5.00
C LEU A 522 -8.38 -26.90 5.27
N LEU A 523 -9.40 -27.62 4.79
CA LEU A 523 -10.79 -27.32 5.11
C LEU A 523 -11.03 -27.47 6.61
N ALA A 524 -10.53 -28.51 7.27
CA ALA A 524 -10.65 -28.67 8.72
C ALA A 524 -10.02 -27.50 9.49
N TRP A 525 -8.80 -27.06 9.09
CA TRP A 525 -8.17 -25.88 9.67
C TRP A 525 -8.92 -24.58 9.38
N GLY A 526 -9.49 -24.44 8.18
CA GLY A 526 -10.31 -23.28 7.80
C GLY A 526 -11.67 -23.24 8.50
N LEU A 527 -12.35 -24.39 8.60
CA LEU A 527 -13.70 -24.62 9.12
C LEU A 527 -13.75 -24.70 10.65
N ALA A 528 -12.60 -24.71 11.35
CA ALA A 528 -12.56 -24.71 12.80
C ALA A 528 -13.41 -23.54 13.37
N ASP A 529 -14.35 -23.90 14.24
CA ASP A 529 -15.44 -23.05 14.74
C ASP A 529 -14.96 -22.18 15.90
N THR A 530 -13.93 -21.36 15.66
CA THR A 530 -13.37 -20.48 16.68
C THR A 530 -13.62 -19.02 16.35
N ASP A 531 -14.27 -18.31 17.27
CA ASP A 531 -14.32 -16.84 17.32
C ASP A 531 -12.90 -16.22 17.42
N SER A 532 -11.88 -17.04 17.69
CA SER A 532 -10.47 -16.66 17.63
C SER A 532 -9.89 -16.79 16.23
N SER A 533 -9.26 -15.72 15.79
CA SER A 533 -8.48 -15.62 14.57
C SER A 533 -7.17 -16.42 14.67
N ASN A 534 -7.24 -17.76 14.75
CA ASN A 534 -6.04 -18.60 14.72
C ASN A 534 -5.30 -18.35 13.39
N LEU A 535 -3.98 -18.14 13.47
CA LEU A 535 -3.13 -17.94 12.28
C LEU A 535 -3.17 -19.15 11.35
N ARG A 536 -3.25 -20.38 11.89
CA ARG A 536 -3.39 -21.59 11.06
C ARG A 536 -4.67 -21.54 10.23
N THR A 537 -5.77 -21.12 10.83
CA THR A 537 -7.05 -20.92 10.16
C THR A 537 -7.00 -19.80 9.11
N LEU A 538 -6.33 -18.69 9.40
CA LEU A 538 -6.14 -17.60 8.43
C LEU A 538 -5.28 -18.02 7.24
N ALA A 539 -4.12 -18.66 7.49
CA ALA A 539 -3.22 -19.15 6.45
C ALA A 539 -3.85 -20.26 5.62
N ALA A 540 -4.63 -21.15 6.23
CA ALA A 540 -5.42 -22.17 5.51
C ALA A 540 -6.50 -21.52 4.64
N ARG A 541 -7.21 -20.50 5.14
CA ARG A 541 -8.21 -19.73 4.35
C ARG A 541 -7.58 -19.01 3.16
N GLU A 542 -6.42 -18.39 3.35
CA GLU A 542 -5.67 -17.74 2.27
C GLU A 542 -5.23 -18.76 1.21
N SER A 543 -4.69 -19.90 1.65
CA SER A 543 -4.27 -20.98 0.77
C SER A 543 -5.45 -21.57 -0.01
N LEU A 544 -6.60 -21.78 0.62
CA LEU A 544 -7.85 -22.21 -0.04
C LEU A 544 -8.29 -21.27 -1.16
N GLY A 545 -8.03 -19.96 -1.04
CA GLY A 545 -8.31 -18.97 -2.08
C GLY A 545 -7.45 -19.11 -3.34
N GLY A 546 -6.23 -19.65 -3.21
CA GLY A 546 -5.25 -19.85 -4.29
C GLY A 546 -5.20 -21.26 -4.87
N LEU A 547 -5.87 -22.23 -4.25
CA LEU A 547 -5.93 -23.63 -4.69
C LEU A 547 -6.83 -23.84 -5.91
N TYR A 548 -6.66 -24.99 -6.58
CA TYR A 548 -7.52 -25.45 -7.67
C TYR A 548 -9.00 -25.44 -7.24
N ARG A 549 -9.70 -24.36 -7.59
CA ARG A 549 -11.08 -24.08 -7.17
C ARG A 549 -12.06 -25.22 -7.42
N PRO A 550 -12.00 -25.98 -8.53
CA PRO A 550 -12.97 -27.07 -8.75
C PRO A 550 -12.93 -28.13 -7.67
N LEU A 551 -11.75 -28.63 -7.26
CA LEU A 551 -11.68 -29.69 -6.25
C LEU A 551 -12.10 -29.21 -4.85
N VAL A 552 -11.78 -27.95 -4.51
CA VAL A 552 -12.28 -27.31 -3.29
C VAL A 552 -13.80 -27.18 -3.34
N MET A 553 -14.35 -26.71 -4.47
CA MET A 553 -15.79 -26.56 -4.64
C MET A 553 -16.53 -27.90 -4.67
N THR A 554 -15.98 -28.94 -5.29
CA THR A 554 -16.55 -30.30 -5.25
C THR A 554 -16.63 -30.81 -3.81
N ASN A 555 -15.58 -30.62 -3.00
CA ASN A 555 -15.60 -30.99 -1.58
C ASN A 555 -16.64 -30.16 -0.79
N LEU A 556 -16.73 -28.84 -1.04
CA LEU A 556 -17.73 -27.98 -0.39
C LEU A 556 -19.17 -28.31 -0.81
N ILE A 557 -19.39 -28.66 -2.08
CA ILE A 557 -20.68 -29.11 -2.62
C ILE A 557 -21.07 -30.44 -1.96
N ASN A 558 -20.15 -31.40 -1.87
CA ASN A 558 -20.38 -32.67 -1.20
C ASN A 558 -20.78 -32.50 0.27
N LEU A 559 -20.25 -31.48 0.96
CA LEU A 559 -20.65 -31.17 2.34
C LEU A 559 -22.11 -30.69 2.45
N ILE A 560 -22.71 -30.18 1.37
CA ILE A 560 -24.10 -29.70 1.34
C ILE A 560 -25.06 -30.79 0.86
N THR A 561 -24.66 -31.60 -0.11
CA THR A 561 -25.52 -32.61 -0.73
C THR A 561 -25.64 -33.91 0.06
N GLN A 562 -24.72 -34.17 1.01
CA GLN A 562 -24.79 -35.33 1.90
C GLN A 562 -25.69 -35.06 3.12
N ASP A 563 -26.28 -36.12 3.68
CA ASP A 563 -27.02 -36.13 4.97
C ASP A 563 -26.07 -35.90 6.16
N LEU A 564 -25.44 -34.73 6.18
CA LEU A 564 -24.53 -34.27 7.23
C LEU A 564 -25.27 -33.39 8.24
N PRO A 565 -24.74 -33.23 9.47
CA PRO A 565 -25.31 -32.34 10.47
C PRO A 565 -25.56 -30.92 9.92
N PRO A 566 -26.67 -30.25 10.29
CA PRO A 566 -26.98 -28.89 9.82
C PRO A 566 -25.88 -27.85 10.08
N SER A 567 -25.02 -28.07 11.08
CA SER A 567 -23.85 -27.22 11.34
C SER A 567 -22.82 -27.28 10.20
N LEU A 568 -22.49 -28.48 9.72
CA LEU A 568 -21.53 -28.71 8.62
C LEU A 568 -22.09 -28.18 7.29
N GLN A 569 -23.38 -28.38 7.02
CA GLN A 569 -24.03 -27.83 5.83
C GLN A 569 -24.02 -26.28 5.83
N ARG A 570 -24.27 -25.65 6.99
CA ARG A 570 -24.18 -24.19 7.14
C ARG A 570 -22.76 -23.66 6.93
N GLN A 571 -21.75 -24.36 7.47
CA GLN A 571 -20.36 -23.99 7.23
C GLN A 571 -19.98 -24.15 5.75
N GLY A 572 -20.44 -25.22 5.09
CA GLY A 572 -20.29 -25.40 3.64
C GLY A 572 -20.89 -24.22 2.86
N LEU A 573 -22.12 -23.81 3.18
CA LEU A 573 -22.78 -22.64 2.57
C LEU A 573 -22.01 -21.33 2.80
N TYR A 574 -21.43 -21.13 3.99
CA TYR A 574 -20.61 -19.97 4.30
C TYR A 574 -19.35 -19.88 3.42
N TYR A 575 -18.70 -21.02 3.16
CA TYR A 575 -17.52 -21.07 2.28
C TYR A 575 -17.90 -20.94 0.80
N ILE A 576 -19.00 -21.56 0.36
CA ILE A 576 -19.50 -21.36 -1.01
C ILE A 576 -19.87 -19.89 -1.25
N GLN A 577 -20.49 -19.22 -0.27
CA GLN A 577 -20.77 -17.78 -0.36
C GLN A 577 -19.50 -16.94 -0.61
N ARG A 578 -18.34 -17.34 -0.07
CA ARG A 578 -17.06 -16.63 -0.22
C ARG A 578 -16.28 -17.00 -1.47
N LEU A 579 -16.25 -18.29 -1.81
CA LEU A 579 -15.36 -18.85 -2.86
C LEU A 579 -16.11 -19.18 -4.16
N GLY A 580 -17.43 -19.30 -4.10
CA GLY A 580 -18.28 -19.80 -5.18
C GLY A 580 -18.88 -18.76 -6.11
N GLN A 581 -18.49 -17.48 -6.01
CA GLN A 581 -19.02 -16.43 -6.89
C GLN A 581 -18.79 -16.78 -8.37
N GLY A 582 -19.89 -16.85 -9.15
CA GLY A 582 -19.87 -17.24 -10.56
C GLY A 582 -19.57 -18.72 -10.86
N ASN A 583 -19.55 -19.61 -9.85
CA ASN A 583 -19.33 -21.04 -10.07
C ASN A 583 -20.63 -21.73 -10.53
N ALA A 584 -20.68 -22.13 -11.80
CA ALA A 584 -21.87 -22.74 -12.41
C ALA A 584 -22.34 -24.05 -11.74
N GLU A 585 -21.42 -24.88 -11.25
CA GLU A 585 -21.75 -26.14 -10.58
C GLU A 585 -22.39 -25.89 -9.21
N ALA A 586 -21.81 -24.97 -8.43
CA ALA A 586 -22.38 -24.55 -7.15
C ALA A 586 -23.74 -23.88 -7.33
N ILE A 587 -23.91 -23.02 -8.35
CA ILE A 587 -25.19 -22.39 -8.68
C ILE A 587 -26.24 -23.46 -9.04
N ALA A 588 -25.89 -24.43 -9.88
CA ALA A 588 -26.80 -25.50 -10.28
C ALA A 588 -27.23 -26.36 -9.10
N VAL A 589 -26.27 -26.80 -8.26
CA VAL A 589 -26.57 -27.64 -7.10
C VAL A 589 -27.38 -26.88 -6.05
N LEU A 590 -27.04 -25.62 -5.75
CA LEU A 590 -27.82 -24.82 -4.81
C LEU A 590 -29.25 -24.57 -5.30
N THR A 591 -29.43 -24.35 -6.61
CA THR A 591 -30.76 -24.21 -7.22
C THR A 591 -31.56 -25.51 -7.07
N GLN A 592 -30.95 -26.66 -7.35
CA GLN A 592 -31.58 -27.97 -7.19
C GLN A 592 -31.92 -28.30 -5.72
N CYS A 593 -31.01 -28.01 -4.78
CA CYS A 593 -31.25 -28.21 -3.34
C CYS A 593 -32.41 -27.33 -2.85
N LEU A 594 -32.54 -26.13 -3.38
CA LEU A 594 -33.59 -25.17 -3.04
C LEU A 594 -34.97 -25.61 -3.55
N GLU A 595 -35.03 -26.33 -4.68
CA GLU A 595 -36.26 -26.95 -5.19
C GLU A 595 -36.70 -28.18 -4.38
N ASN A 596 -35.74 -28.95 -3.84
CA ASN A 596 -36.00 -30.22 -3.16
C ASN A 596 -36.16 -30.11 -1.63
N THR A 597 -35.96 -28.92 -1.04
CA THR A 597 -36.03 -28.74 0.42
C THR A 597 -37.32 -28.05 0.87
N ASP A 598 -38.01 -28.67 1.84
CA ASP A 598 -39.21 -28.14 2.48
C ASP A 598 -38.93 -27.32 3.76
N ASP A 599 -37.71 -27.35 4.31
CA ASP A 599 -37.36 -26.57 5.51
C ASP A 599 -37.26 -25.07 5.19
N PRO A 600 -38.14 -24.20 5.74
CA PRO A 600 -38.13 -22.77 5.47
C PRO A 600 -36.82 -22.07 5.87
N ILE A 601 -36.15 -22.53 6.93
CA ILE A 601 -34.92 -21.91 7.44
C ILE A 601 -33.77 -22.22 6.48
N PHE A 602 -33.61 -23.49 6.09
CA PHE A 602 -32.57 -23.90 5.15
C PHE A 602 -32.83 -23.35 3.75
N ARG A 603 -34.08 -23.30 3.30
CA ARG A 603 -34.48 -22.70 2.00
C ARG A 603 -34.11 -21.21 1.92
N TRP A 604 -34.29 -20.46 3.01
CA TRP A 604 -33.82 -19.08 3.10
C TRP A 604 -32.29 -18.96 3.05
N GLN A 605 -31.57 -19.84 3.76
CA GLN A 605 -30.10 -19.86 3.73
C GLN A 605 -29.57 -20.17 2.34
N LEU A 606 -30.15 -21.16 1.64
CA LEU A 606 -29.83 -21.49 0.26
C LEU A 606 -30.10 -20.32 -0.69
N ALA A 607 -31.26 -19.65 -0.58
CA ALA A 607 -31.59 -18.49 -1.39
C ALA A 607 -30.63 -17.33 -1.16
N GLN A 608 -30.22 -17.11 0.10
CA GLN A 608 -29.24 -16.09 0.45
C GLN A 608 -27.86 -16.39 -0.15
N THR A 609 -27.35 -17.63 0.02
CA THR A 609 -26.07 -18.04 -0.56
C THR A 609 -26.12 -17.96 -2.08
N LEU A 610 -27.17 -18.46 -2.71
CA LEU A 610 -27.37 -18.41 -4.16
C LEU A 610 -27.34 -16.97 -4.68
N GLY A 611 -28.10 -16.06 -4.06
CA GLY A 611 -28.10 -14.65 -4.45
C GLY A 611 -26.79 -13.92 -4.20
N THR A 612 -25.92 -14.42 -3.31
CA THR A 612 -24.58 -13.84 -3.10
C THR A 612 -23.54 -14.35 -4.10
N ILE A 613 -23.62 -15.62 -4.51
CA ILE A 613 -22.71 -16.18 -5.52
C ILE A 613 -23.13 -15.81 -6.95
N ASP A 614 -24.42 -15.53 -7.14
CA ASP A 614 -25.05 -15.11 -8.39
C ASP A 614 -25.97 -13.89 -8.13
N PRO A 615 -25.39 -12.68 -7.97
CA PRO A 615 -26.17 -11.45 -7.78
C PRO A 615 -27.14 -11.24 -8.94
N GLY A 616 -28.41 -10.98 -8.65
CA GLY A 616 -29.47 -10.90 -9.66
C GLY A 616 -30.17 -12.22 -9.98
N ASN A 617 -29.82 -13.35 -9.33
CA ASN A 617 -30.47 -14.63 -9.57
C ASN A 617 -32.00 -14.53 -9.34
N PRO A 618 -32.84 -14.81 -10.36
CA PRO A 618 -34.28 -14.59 -10.28
C PRO A 618 -34.97 -15.53 -9.28
N THR A 619 -34.47 -16.75 -9.11
CA THR A 619 -35.00 -17.74 -8.17
C THR A 619 -34.76 -17.29 -6.73
N ALA A 620 -33.54 -16.83 -6.42
CA ALA A 620 -33.21 -16.27 -5.12
C ALA A 620 -34.07 -15.03 -4.79
N ILE A 621 -34.21 -14.10 -5.75
CA ILE A 621 -35.03 -12.88 -5.57
C ILE A 621 -36.51 -13.24 -5.38
N SER A 622 -37.04 -14.22 -6.14
CA SER A 622 -38.43 -14.64 -6.03
C SER A 622 -38.79 -15.13 -4.64
N ILE A 623 -37.92 -15.91 -4.01
CA ILE A 623 -38.16 -16.43 -2.65
C ILE A 623 -38.11 -15.31 -1.61
N ILE A 624 -37.19 -14.36 -1.75
CA ILE A 624 -37.12 -13.20 -0.85
C ILE A 624 -38.36 -12.32 -1.02
N VAL A 625 -38.87 -12.14 -2.25
CA VAL A 625 -40.11 -11.43 -2.54
C VAL A 625 -41.33 -12.17 -1.99
N GLU A 626 -41.37 -13.50 -2.09
CA GLU A 626 -42.43 -14.32 -1.48
C GLU A 626 -42.49 -14.09 0.02
N VAL A 627 -41.34 -14.16 0.71
CA VAL A 627 -41.24 -13.86 2.15
C VAL A 627 -41.72 -12.45 2.47
N LEU A 628 -41.42 -11.45 1.62
CA LEU A 628 -41.92 -10.08 1.79
C LEU A 628 -43.45 -9.99 1.63
N GLU A 629 -44.03 -10.70 0.66
CA GLU A 629 -45.46 -10.65 0.36
C GLU A 629 -46.31 -11.44 1.36
N THR A 630 -45.76 -12.50 1.97
CA THR A 630 -46.42 -13.33 2.99
C THR A 630 -46.04 -12.97 4.43
N ALA A 631 -45.27 -11.89 4.64
CA ALA A 631 -44.76 -11.48 5.95
C ALA A 631 -45.90 -11.12 6.92
N ASN A 632 -45.97 -11.85 8.03
CA ASN A 632 -46.95 -11.64 9.10
C ASN A 632 -46.31 -11.08 10.39
N SER A 633 -44.98 -11.09 10.49
CA SER A 633 -44.23 -10.56 11.63
C SER A 633 -43.20 -9.51 11.22
N GLU A 634 -42.76 -8.68 12.15
CA GLU A 634 -41.69 -7.71 11.91
C GLU A 634 -40.36 -8.40 11.56
N GLN A 635 -40.10 -9.60 12.11
CA GLN A 635 -38.91 -10.38 11.81
C GLN A 635 -38.89 -10.85 10.35
N ASP A 636 -40.05 -11.18 9.76
CA ASP A 636 -40.14 -11.60 8.36
C ASP A 636 -39.83 -10.44 7.42
N TYR A 637 -40.37 -9.24 7.72
CA TYR A 637 -40.03 -8.01 7.00
C TYR A 637 -38.53 -7.71 7.09
N GLN A 638 -37.93 -7.80 8.28
CA GLN A 638 -36.49 -7.56 8.46
C GLN A 638 -35.64 -8.52 7.62
N LYS A 639 -35.95 -9.82 7.64
CA LYS A 639 -35.25 -10.83 6.82
C LYS A 639 -35.39 -10.55 5.33
N ALA A 640 -36.59 -10.20 4.87
CA ALA A 640 -36.85 -9.89 3.46
C ALA A 640 -36.11 -8.64 3.00
N PHE A 641 -36.14 -7.56 3.79
CA PHE A 641 -35.41 -6.32 3.47
C PHE A 641 -33.90 -6.55 3.38
N LEU A 642 -33.31 -7.26 4.36
CA LEU A 642 -31.87 -7.60 4.34
C LEU A 642 -31.49 -8.48 3.14
N GLY A 643 -32.38 -9.37 2.71
CA GLY A 643 -32.18 -10.20 1.51
C GLY A 643 -32.19 -9.36 0.23
N LEU A 644 -33.20 -8.51 0.06
CA LEU A 644 -33.34 -7.64 -1.12
C LEU A 644 -32.18 -6.66 -1.23
N GLU A 645 -31.77 -6.04 -0.13
CA GLU A 645 -30.64 -5.08 -0.06
C GLU A 645 -29.32 -5.68 -0.58
N LYS A 646 -29.12 -6.98 -0.36
CA LYS A 646 -27.90 -7.70 -0.77
C LYS A 646 -27.96 -8.21 -2.21
N ILE A 647 -29.12 -8.68 -2.66
CA ILE A 647 -29.24 -9.57 -3.84
C ILE A 647 -29.96 -8.89 -5.01
N ALA A 648 -30.83 -7.90 -4.75
CA ALA A 648 -31.71 -7.31 -5.75
C ALA A 648 -31.28 -5.92 -6.24
N GLN A 649 -30.02 -5.51 -6.03
CA GLN A 649 -29.53 -4.19 -6.44
C GLN A 649 -29.68 -3.98 -7.95
N GLY A 650 -30.45 -2.97 -8.37
CA GLY A 650 -30.73 -2.68 -9.78
C GLY A 650 -31.84 -3.55 -10.40
N GLU A 651 -32.33 -4.58 -9.71
CA GLU A 651 -33.28 -5.54 -10.25
C GLU A 651 -34.74 -5.08 -10.16
N ALA A 652 -35.44 -5.17 -11.30
CA ALA A 652 -36.81 -4.65 -11.41
C ALA A 652 -37.82 -5.41 -10.53
N GLN A 653 -37.58 -6.68 -10.22
CA GLN A 653 -38.50 -7.51 -9.44
C GLN A 653 -38.56 -7.08 -7.97
N GLY A 654 -37.41 -6.84 -7.34
CA GLY A 654 -37.33 -6.33 -5.96
C GLY A 654 -37.95 -4.94 -5.83
N VAL A 655 -37.65 -4.03 -6.77
CA VAL A 655 -38.22 -2.68 -6.80
C VAL A 655 -39.75 -2.71 -6.93
N LYS A 656 -40.30 -3.54 -7.82
CA LYS A 656 -41.76 -3.68 -7.98
C LYS A 656 -42.44 -4.17 -6.71
N ALA A 657 -41.84 -5.11 -5.98
CA ALA A 657 -42.40 -5.62 -4.73
C ALA A 657 -42.45 -4.54 -3.64
N LEU A 658 -41.36 -3.77 -3.47
CA LEU A 658 -41.30 -2.65 -2.52
C LEU A 658 -42.29 -1.54 -2.87
N VAL A 659 -42.44 -1.22 -4.16
CA VAL A 659 -43.43 -0.25 -4.65
C VAL A 659 -44.86 -0.70 -4.34
N ARG A 660 -45.20 -1.97 -4.57
CA ARG A 660 -46.51 -2.53 -4.22
C ARG A 660 -46.78 -2.39 -2.72
N LEU A 661 -45.77 -2.61 -1.89
CA LEU A 661 -45.88 -2.43 -0.44
C LEU A 661 -46.17 -0.97 -0.07
N LEU A 662 -45.53 0.01 -0.70
CA LEU A 662 -45.82 1.44 -0.47
C LEU A 662 -47.25 1.83 -0.87
N HIS A 663 -47.76 1.30 -1.98
CA HIS A 663 -49.14 1.57 -2.43
C HIS A 663 -50.21 1.03 -1.48
N ARG A 664 -49.91 0.00 -0.69
CA ARG A 664 -50.83 -0.57 0.34
C ARG A 664 -50.97 0.33 1.59
N GLN A 665 -50.34 1.50 1.60
CA GLN A 665 -50.31 2.45 2.73
C GLN A 665 -49.99 1.77 4.08
N PRO A 666 -48.77 1.20 4.20
CA PRO A 666 -48.37 0.50 5.41
C PRO A 666 -48.27 1.47 6.59
N ALA A 667 -48.27 0.89 7.80
CA ALA A 667 -48.03 1.62 9.05
C ALA A 667 -46.75 2.49 8.95
N PRO A 668 -46.67 3.62 9.65
CA PRO A 668 -45.57 4.59 9.49
C PRO A 668 -44.16 3.98 9.58
N ASN A 669 -43.93 3.04 10.51
CA ASN A 669 -42.64 2.37 10.68
C ASN A 669 -42.28 1.48 9.49
N LEU A 670 -43.23 0.68 9.00
CA LEU A 670 -43.03 -0.19 7.85
C LEU A 670 -42.87 0.63 6.56
N ARG A 671 -43.61 1.74 6.42
CA ARG A 671 -43.44 2.69 5.31
C ARG A 671 -42.03 3.24 5.25
N ARG A 672 -41.51 3.74 6.39
CA ARG A 672 -40.14 4.24 6.51
C ARG A 672 -39.10 3.16 6.15
N ARG A 673 -39.25 1.94 6.66
CA ARG A 673 -38.33 0.84 6.32
C ARG A 673 -38.39 0.46 4.84
N THR A 674 -39.57 0.53 4.23
CA THR A 674 -39.75 0.26 2.79
C THR A 674 -39.04 1.30 1.95
N PHE A 675 -39.12 2.59 2.30
CA PHE A 675 -38.33 3.65 1.65
C PHE A 675 -36.82 3.42 1.80
N GLN A 676 -36.34 3.05 2.99
CA GLN A 676 -34.92 2.73 3.21
C GLN A 676 -34.43 1.55 2.36
N CYS A 677 -35.22 0.48 2.27
CA CYS A 677 -34.88 -0.66 1.43
C CYS A 677 -34.90 -0.26 -0.05
N LEU A 678 -35.87 0.56 -0.48
CA LEU A 678 -35.93 1.10 -1.83
C LEU A 678 -34.69 1.94 -2.16
N GLU A 679 -34.24 2.81 -1.24
CA GLU A 679 -33.01 3.61 -1.39
C GLU A 679 -31.80 2.73 -1.71
N MET A 680 -31.65 1.58 -1.05
CA MET A 680 -30.52 0.66 -1.25
C MET A 680 -30.63 -0.19 -2.53
N VAL A 681 -31.84 -0.59 -2.90
CA VAL A 681 -32.09 -1.53 -4.01
C VAL A 681 -32.18 -0.82 -5.36
N SER A 682 -32.49 0.48 -5.38
CA SER A 682 -32.94 1.20 -6.59
C SER A 682 -32.03 2.34 -7.07
N GLN A 683 -30.76 2.39 -6.66
CA GLN A 683 -29.81 3.43 -7.10
C GLN A 683 -29.79 3.53 -8.64
N GLY A 684 -30.18 4.69 -9.19
CA GLY A 684 -30.30 4.92 -10.65
C GLY A 684 -31.46 4.21 -11.37
N ASN A 685 -32.40 3.57 -10.67
CA ASN A 685 -33.53 2.88 -11.29
C ASN A 685 -34.63 3.87 -11.74
N ALA A 686 -34.80 4.00 -13.06
CA ALA A 686 -35.79 4.91 -13.66
C ALA A 686 -37.23 4.70 -13.18
N THR A 687 -37.61 3.46 -12.83
CA THR A 687 -38.96 3.14 -12.35
C THR A 687 -39.17 3.67 -10.93
N ALA A 688 -38.20 3.49 -10.04
CA ALA A 688 -38.25 4.01 -8.68
C ALA A 688 -38.29 5.56 -8.69
N ILE A 689 -37.46 6.19 -9.51
CA ILE A 689 -37.43 7.66 -9.69
C ILE A 689 -38.79 8.19 -10.15
N ALA A 690 -39.38 7.60 -11.19
CA ALA A 690 -40.67 8.04 -11.71
C ALA A 690 -41.79 7.97 -10.65
N ILE A 691 -41.79 6.91 -9.84
CA ILE A 691 -42.79 6.72 -8.78
C ILE A 691 -42.58 7.70 -7.63
N LEU A 692 -41.34 7.94 -7.19
CA LEU A 692 -41.05 8.92 -6.14
C LEU A 692 -41.42 10.33 -6.59
N VAL A 693 -41.10 10.70 -7.84
CA VAL A 693 -41.54 11.98 -8.44
C VAL A 693 -43.06 12.09 -8.47
N GLN A 694 -43.77 11.01 -8.84
CA GLN A 694 -45.22 10.99 -8.81
C GLN A 694 -45.75 11.18 -7.39
N LEU A 695 -45.22 10.45 -6.41
CA LEU A 695 -45.60 10.55 -5.00
C LEU A 695 -45.42 11.99 -4.47
N ILE A 696 -44.30 12.65 -4.78
CA ILE A 696 -44.05 14.05 -4.39
C ILE A 696 -45.14 14.99 -4.97
N ARG A 697 -45.57 14.75 -6.21
CA ARG A 697 -46.55 15.61 -6.91
C ARG A 697 -47.99 15.35 -6.48
N THR A 698 -48.36 14.10 -6.20
CA THR A 698 -49.76 13.70 -6.03
C THR A 698 -50.20 13.58 -4.58
N THR A 699 -49.31 13.25 -3.65
CA THR A 699 -49.70 13.06 -2.25
C THR A 699 -50.00 14.39 -1.57
N LYS A 700 -51.06 14.45 -0.76
CA LYS A 700 -51.39 15.60 0.10
C LYS A 700 -50.75 15.50 1.49
N ASP A 701 -50.35 14.31 1.89
CA ASP A 701 -49.70 14.06 3.17
C ASP A 701 -48.28 14.64 3.15
N GLU A 702 -48.07 15.69 3.94
CA GLU A 702 -46.79 16.41 4.05
C GLU A 702 -45.65 15.45 4.45
N THR A 703 -45.91 14.44 5.28
CA THR A 703 -44.90 13.47 5.76
C THR A 703 -44.45 12.50 4.67
N THR A 704 -45.39 11.90 3.94
CA THR A 704 -45.08 11.05 2.78
C THR A 704 -44.41 11.85 1.66
N ARG A 705 -44.82 13.11 1.46
CA ARG A 705 -44.20 13.98 0.45
C ARG A 705 -42.73 14.25 0.78
N ARG A 706 -42.42 14.54 2.05
CA ARG A 706 -41.05 14.72 2.53
C ARG A 706 -40.21 13.45 2.34
N GLN A 707 -40.68 12.31 2.83
CA GLN A 707 -39.96 11.02 2.72
C GLN A 707 -39.68 10.66 1.25
N ALA A 708 -40.65 10.87 0.35
CA ALA A 708 -40.45 10.62 -1.08
C ALA A 708 -39.39 11.54 -1.70
N ALA A 709 -39.32 12.82 -1.27
CA ALA A 709 -38.28 13.75 -1.71
C ALA A 709 -36.89 13.36 -1.19
N GLU A 710 -36.77 12.96 0.07
CA GLU A 710 -35.52 12.47 0.66
C GLU A 710 -35.01 11.19 -0.01
N SER A 711 -35.88 10.20 -0.20
CA SER A 711 -35.49 8.97 -0.89
C SER A 711 -35.13 9.24 -2.34
N LEU A 712 -35.81 10.18 -3.01
CA LEU A 712 -35.47 10.58 -4.38
C LEU A 712 -34.11 11.25 -4.45
N GLU A 713 -33.75 12.09 -3.49
CA GLU A 713 -32.42 12.68 -3.42
C GLU A 713 -31.35 11.61 -3.23
N LYS A 714 -31.56 10.62 -2.37
CA LYS A 714 -30.60 9.51 -2.20
C LYS A 714 -30.47 8.61 -3.43
N ILE A 715 -31.57 8.37 -4.16
CA ILE A 715 -31.61 7.52 -5.35
C ILE A 715 -31.07 8.25 -6.59
N ASP A 716 -31.31 9.55 -6.68
CA ASP A 716 -30.88 10.46 -7.74
C ASP A 716 -30.31 11.76 -7.12
N PRO A 717 -29.05 11.73 -6.63
CA PRO A 717 -28.44 12.85 -5.93
C PRO A 717 -28.44 14.13 -6.76
N GLY A 718 -29.00 15.21 -6.19
CA GLY A 718 -29.16 16.49 -6.88
C GLY A 718 -30.39 16.58 -7.78
N ASN A 719 -31.34 15.64 -7.70
CA ASN A 719 -32.59 15.70 -8.46
C ASN A 719 -33.32 17.04 -8.20
N PRO A 720 -33.56 17.86 -9.24
CA PRO A 720 -34.15 19.19 -9.07
C PRO A 720 -35.61 19.13 -8.60
N THR A 721 -36.33 18.04 -8.87
CA THR A 721 -37.72 17.86 -8.41
C THR A 721 -37.77 17.57 -6.91
N ALA A 722 -36.81 16.80 -6.38
CA ALA A 722 -36.68 16.57 -4.94
C ALA A 722 -36.38 17.89 -4.21
N ILE A 723 -35.36 18.62 -4.66
CA ILE A 723 -34.92 19.87 -4.04
C ILE A 723 -36.00 20.95 -4.12
N ALA A 724 -36.64 21.15 -5.28
CA ALA A 724 -37.76 22.08 -5.42
C ALA A 724 -38.96 21.66 -4.56
N GLY A 725 -39.20 20.35 -4.41
CA GLY A 725 -40.24 19.81 -3.54
C GLY A 725 -39.99 20.13 -2.07
N LEU A 726 -38.74 19.95 -1.61
CA LEU A 726 -38.31 20.30 -0.26
C LEU A 726 -38.37 21.82 -0.01
N ILE A 727 -37.83 22.66 -0.90
CA ILE A 727 -37.90 24.13 -0.77
C ILE A 727 -39.36 24.60 -0.69
N LYS A 728 -40.24 24.08 -1.56
CA LYS A 728 -41.67 24.40 -1.50
C LYS A 728 -42.32 23.96 -0.20
N LEU A 729 -41.97 22.77 0.32
CA LEU A 729 -42.47 22.30 1.62
C LEU A 729 -41.96 23.18 2.76
N MET A 730 -40.72 23.66 2.72
CA MET A 730 -40.16 24.59 3.70
C MET A 730 -41.00 25.88 3.80
N GLU A 731 -41.38 26.42 2.63
CA GLU A 731 -42.18 27.65 2.54
C GLU A 731 -43.66 27.43 2.89
N THR A 732 -44.25 26.31 2.47
CA THR A 732 -45.72 26.11 2.50
C THR A 732 -46.24 25.20 3.59
N ALA A 733 -45.39 24.43 4.28
CA ALA A 733 -45.84 23.50 5.31
C ALA A 733 -46.51 24.21 6.48
N SER A 734 -47.65 23.67 6.90
CA SER A 734 -48.45 24.21 8.00
C SER A 734 -47.90 23.79 9.38
N THR A 735 -47.22 22.64 9.42
CA THR A 735 -46.69 22.05 10.66
C THR A 735 -45.25 22.51 10.90
N HIS A 736 -44.99 23.09 12.08
CA HIS A 736 -43.65 23.57 12.45
C HIS A 736 -42.60 22.45 12.48
N SER A 737 -42.94 21.25 12.97
CA SER A 737 -42.05 20.08 12.94
C SER A 737 -41.66 19.65 11.53
N ILE A 738 -42.58 19.74 10.56
CA ILE A 738 -42.30 19.39 9.17
C ILE A 738 -41.39 20.43 8.53
N ARG A 739 -41.55 21.73 8.85
CA ARG A 739 -40.61 22.76 8.41
C ARG A 739 -39.19 22.50 8.93
N GLN A 740 -39.04 22.15 10.22
CA GLN A 740 -37.76 21.79 10.81
C GLN A 740 -37.12 20.58 10.11
N GLU A 741 -37.90 19.50 9.93
CA GLU A 741 -37.44 18.30 9.22
C GLU A 741 -37.01 18.61 7.78
N VAL A 742 -37.73 19.48 7.08
CA VAL A 742 -37.38 19.87 5.71
C VAL A 742 -36.11 20.71 5.64
N VAL A 743 -35.91 21.66 6.56
CA VAL A 743 -34.64 22.44 6.64
C VAL A 743 -33.47 21.49 6.89
N TYR A 744 -33.63 20.54 7.82
CA TYR A 744 -32.62 19.51 8.07
C TYR A 744 -32.33 18.68 6.81
N SER A 745 -33.37 18.21 6.11
CA SER A 745 -33.22 17.42 4.88
C SER A 745 -32.59 18.20 3.74
N LEU A 746 -32.81 19.52 3.66
CA LEU A 746 -32.07 20.40 2.74
C LEU A 746 -30.57 20.47 3.07
N GLY A 747 -30.18 20.28 4.34
CA GLY A 747 -28.79 20.14 4.76
C GLY A 747 -28.15 18.78 4.45
N GLU A 748 -28.93 17.80 4.01
CA GLU A 748 -28.46 16.46 3.61
C GLU A 748 -28.42 16.27 2.09
N VAL A 749 -28.82 17.28 1.30
CA VAL A 749 -28.75 17.20 -0.16
C VAL A 749 -27.31 17.27 -0.67
N CYS A 750 -27.10 16.85 -1.92
CA CYS A 750 -25.86 17.04 -2.68
C CYS A 750 -25.07 18.31 -2.27
N PRO A 751 -23.88 18.16 -1.67
CA PRO A 751 -23.04 19.28 -1.27
C PRO A 751 -22.78 20.23 -2.44
N GLY A 752 -22.87 21.53 -2.18
CA GLY A 752 -22.68 22.57 -3.19
C GLY A 752 -23.94 22.92 -4.01
N ASN A 753 -25.12 22.37 -3.69
CA ASN A 753 -26.35 22.74 -4.38
C ASN A 753 -26.72 24.22 -4.13
N SER A 754 -26.62 25.04 -5.17
CA SER A 754 -26.84 26.49 -5.07
C SER A 754 -28.27 26.88 -4.68
N GLN A 755 -29.28 26.10 -5.07
CA GLN A 755 -30.68 26.38 -4.74
C GLN A 755 -30.97 26.12 -3.26
N ALA A 756 -30.47 25.01 -2.73
CA ALA A 756 -30.59 24.69 -1.30
C ALA A 756 -29.83 25.70 -0.43
N ILE A 757 -28.59 26.05 -0.80
CA ILE A 757 -27.80 27.06 -0.09
C ILE A 757 -28.52 28.41 -0.10
N ALA A 758 -28.97 28.89 -1.25
CA ALA A 758 -29.68 30.17 -1.34
C ALA A 758 -30.99 30.17 -0.54
N ALA A 759 -31.72 29.06 -0.51
CA ALA A 759 -32.94 28.93 0.28
C ALA A 759 -32.65 28.99 1.79
N LEU A 760 -31.61 28.31 2.26
CA LEU A 760 -31.18 28.36 3.67
C LEU A 760 -30.64 29.74 4.06
N VAL A 761 -29.85 30.40 3.20
CA VAL A 761 -29.34 31.76 3.44
C VAL A 761 -30.50 32.76 3.55
N ARG A 762 -31.50 32.67 2.67
CA ARG A 762 -32.72 33.52 2.78
C ARG A 762 -33.49 33.25 4.06
N LEU A 763 -33.62 31.97 4.44
CA LEU A 763 -34.27 31.62 5.70
C LEU A 763 -33.59 32.28 6.91
N LEU A 764 -32.25 32.39 6.91
CA LEU A 764 -31.50 33.07 7.97
C LEU A 764 -31.67 34.59 7.99
N GLN A 765 -32.04 35.20 6.87
CA GLN A 765 -32.26 36.64 6.75
C GLN A 765 -33.68 37.06 7.14
N ASP A 766 -34.67 36.25 6.76
CA ASP A 766 -36.09 36.62 6.84
C ASP A 766 -36.81 36.03 8.07
N ASN A 767 -36.12 35.26 8.92
CA ASN A 767 -36.73 34.53 10.03
C ASN A 767 -36.07 34.86 11.38
N GLU A 768 -36.89 35.07 12.41
CA GLU A 768 -36.45 35.37 13.78
C GLU A 768 -36.47 34.13 14.71
N ASP A 769 -37.04 33.00 14.26
CA ASP A 769 -37.09 31.75 15.03
C ASP A 769 -35.68 31.19 15.26
N ILE A 770 -35.21 31.31 16.50
CA ILE A 770 -33.87 30.90 16.93
C ILE A 770 -33.59 29.43 16.60
N TYR A 771 -34.57 28.54 16.81
CA TYR A 771 -34.35 27.11 16.60
C TYR A 771 -34.29 26.76 15.10
N LEU A 772 -35.15 27.39 14.30
CA LEU A 772 -35.12 27.19 12.85
C LEU A 772 -33.85 27.80 12.21
N ARG A 773 -33.40 28.96 12.69
CA ARG A 773 -32.11 29.56 12.31
C ARG A 773 -30.96 28.63 12.67
N TRP A 774 -30.96 28.05 13.87
CA TRP A 774 -29.95 27.08 14.31
C TRP A 774 -29.86 25.86 13.37
N ILE A 775 -30.99 25.23 13.01
CA ILE A 775 -30.99 24.11 12.04
C ILE A 775 -30.46 24.56 10.68
N ALA A 776 -30.82 25.75 10.21
CA ALA A 776 -30.37 26.25 8.91
C ALA A 776 -28.87 26.57 8.89
N ILE A 777 -28.31 27.13 9.97
CA ILE A 777 -26.86 27.31 10.14
C ILE A 777 -26.16 25.95 10.07
N SER A 778 -26.62 24.99 10.86
CA SER A 778 -26.06 23.63 10.89
C SER A 778 -26.12 22.94 9.51
N SER A 779 -27.21 23.16 8.79
CA SER A 779 -27.44 22.64 7.44
C SER A 779 -26.50 23.27 6.42
N LEU A 780 -26.26 24.58 6.49
CA LEU A 780 -25.25 25.27 5.68
C LEU A 780 -23.86 24.71 5.95
N GLY A 781 -23.52 24.44 7.21
CA GLY A 781 -22.24 23.82 7.61
C GLY A 781 -21.94 22.50 6.87
N LYS A 782 -22.98 21.76 6.45
CA LYS A 782 -22.84 20.50 5.71
C LYS A 782 -22.74 20.68 4.19
N ILE A 783 -23.55 21.58 3.61
CA ILE A 783 -23.70 21.68 2.15
C ILE A 783 -22.92 22.83 1.51
N ALA A 784 -22.54 23.86 2.28
CA ALA A 784 -22.08 25.14 1.75
C ALA A 784 -20.54 25.31 1.74
N SER A 785 -19.77 24.21 1.66
CA SER A 785 -18.30 24.26 1.66
C SER A 785 -17.74 25.20 0.58
N GLY A 786 -16.93 26.18 0.99
CA GLY A 786 -16.37 27.22 0.12
C GLY A 786 -17.38 28.19 -0.52
N ASN A 787 -18.64 28.23 -0.07
CA ASN A 787 -19.65 29.14 -0.61
C ASN A 787 -19.53 30.54 0.05
N GLY A 788 -19.24 31.56 -0.74
CA GLY A 788 -19.03 32.93 -0.24
C GLY A 788 -20.26 33.57 0.41
N GLU A 789 -21.48 33.27 -0.06
CA GLU A 789 -22.71 33.81 0.54
C GLU A 789 -22.98 33.20 1.93
N ALA A 790 -22.73 31.89 2.07
CA ALA A 790 -22.82 31.20 3.36
C ALA A 790 -21.75 31.69 4.35
N ILE A 791 -20.50 31.88 3.90
CA ILE A 791 -19.43 32.43 4.74
C ILE A 791 -19.81 33.83 5.25
N ALA A 792 -20.25 34.73 4.36
CA ALA A 792 -20.58 36.10 4.73
C ALA A 792 -21.74 36.20 5.73
N ILE A 793 -22.78 35.35 5.61
CA ILE A 793 -23.87 35.35 6.59
C ILE A 793 -23.40 34.79 7.94
N LEU A 794 -22.59 33.73 7.95
CA LEU A 794 -22.07 33.16 9.20
C LEU A 794 -21.14 34.12 9.94
N GLU A 795 -20.26 34.84 9.22
CA GLU A 795 -19.42 35.89 9.80
C GLU A 795 -20.27 37.00 10.46
N LYS A 796 -21.39 37.38 9.84
CA LYS A 796 -22.32 38.35 10.42
C LYS A 796 -23.00 37.83 11.69
N LEU A 797 -23.35 36.54 11.72
CA LEU A 797 -24.06 35.89 12.83
C LEU A 797 -23.17 35.60 14.06
N ILE A 798 -21.86 35.76 13.93
CA ILE A 798 -20.87 35.60 15.01
C ILE A 798 -20.77 36.88 15.89
N ASN A 799 -21.44 37.97 15.51
CA ASN A 799 -21.46 39.24 16.24
C ASN A 799 -21.90 39.06 17.72
N PRO A 800 -21.24 39.72 18.70
CA PRO A 800 -21.66 39.78 20.10
C PRO A 800 -23.15 40.05 20.37
N ASP A 801 -23.83 40.78 19.48
CA ASP A 801 -25.25 41.12 19.64
C ASP A 801 -26.23 39.97 19.34
N GLU A 802 -25.78 38.88 18.70
CA GLU A 802 -26.61 37.69 18.43
C GLU A 802 -26.67 36.75 19.65
N PRO A 803 -27.75 35.94 19.80
CA PRO A 803 -27.85 34.95 20.87
C PRO A 803 -26.67 33.98 20.86
N LEU A 804 -26.19 33.60 22.05
CA LEU A 804 -25.04 32.72 22.21
C LEU A 804 -25.16 31.40 21.41
N LEU A 805 -26.36 30.80 21.34
CA LEU A 805 -26.63 29.60 20.56
C LEU A 805 -26.36 29.78 19.05
N ILE A 806 -26.71 30.95 18.51
CA ILE A 806 -26.50 31.30 17.09
C ILE A 806 -25.04 31.57 16.82
N ARG A 807 -24.37 32.34 17.71
CA ARG A 807 -22.93 32.62 17.62
C ARG A 807 -22.10 31.33 17.62
N LYS A 808 -22.44 30.41 18.53
CA LYS A 808 -21.82 29.09 18.69
C LYS A 808 -21.93 28.25 17.42
N GLU A 809 -23.16 27.99 16.96
CA GLU A 809 -23.40 27.17 15.77
C GLU A 809 -22.83 27.82 14.50
N ALA A 810 -22.84 29.16 14.41
CA ALA A 810 -22.26 29.88 13.29
C ALA A 810 -20.73 29.74 13.25
N LEU A 811 -20.06 29.76 14.41
CA LEU A 811 -18.62 29.53 14.50
C LEU A 811 -18.23 28.09 14.09
N ASP A 812 -18.94 27.07 14.59
CA ASP A 812 -18.68 25.67 14.18
C ASP A 812 -18.99 25.43 12.70
N SER A 813 -20.09 25.98 12.20
CA SER A 813 -20.45 25.88 10.77
C SER A 813 -19.45 26.61 9.88
N LEU A 814 -18.93 27.76 10.30
CA LEU A 814 -17.86 28.47 9.60
C LEU A 814 -16.58 27.64 9.57
N GLY A 815 -16.21 26.99 10.69
CA GLY A 815 -15.08 26.06 10.75
C GLY A 815 -15.21 24.85 9.83
N LYS A 816 -16.44 24.40 9.52
CA LYS A 816 -16.70 23.34 8.53
C LYS A 816 -16.62 23.83 7.09
N ILE A 817 -17.09 25.06 6.81
CA ILE A 817 -17.20 25.61 5.46
C ILE A 817 -15.86 26.20 4.98
N ASP A 818 -15.15 26.89 5.86
CA ASP A 818 -13.85 27.51 5.63
C ASP A 818 -12.95 27.35 6.88
N PRO A 819 -12.28 26.19 7.05
CA PRO A 819 -11.38 25.94 8.17
C PRO A 819 -10.19 26.90 8.25
N THR A 820 -9.86 27.57 7.14
CA THR A 820 -8.76 28.53 7.03
C THR A 820 -9.18 29.96 7.36
N ASN A 821 -10.45 30.17 7.70
CA ASN A 821 -10.95 31.51 7.96
C ASN A 821 -10.26 32.11 9.20
N PRO A 822 -9.53 33.24 9.07
CA PRO A 822 -8.77 33.84 10.17
C PRO A 822 -9.66 34.36 11.30
N VAL A 823 -10.96 34.57 11.04
CA VAL A 823 -11.94 35.01 12.04
C VAL A 823 -12.13 33.93 13.12
N ILE A 824 -11.99 32.64 12.78
CA ILE A 824 -12.23 31.52 13.72
C ILE A 824 -11.28 31.59 14.91
N VAL A 825 -9.97 31.77 14.69
CA VAL A 825 -8.97 31.85 15.78
C VAL A 825 -9.28 33.03 16.71
N LYS A 826 -9.51 34.19 16.12
CA LYS A 826 -9.75 35.43 16.86
C LYS A 826 -11.02 35.34 17.72
N VAL A 827 -12.11 34.87 17.13
CA VAL A 827 -13.40 34.74 17.83
C VAL A 827 -13.35 33.63 18.87
N SER A 828 -12.67 32.52 18.60
CA SER A 828 -12.50 31.43 19.57
C SER A 828 -11.76 31.90 20.83
N ILE A 829 -10.72 32.73 20.67
CA ILE A 829 -10.00 33.33 21.81
C ILE A 829 -10.91 34.32 22.54
N GLN A 830 -11.66 35.16 21.81
CA GLN A 830 -12.59 36.11 22.41
C GLN A 830 -13.69 35.42 23.21
N LEU A 831 -14.33 34.38 22.66
CA LEU A 831 -15.35 33.59 23.37
C LEU A 831 -14.80 32.88 24.60
N MET A 832 -13.54 32.39 24.53
CA MET A 832 -12.85 31.80 25.68
C MET A 832 -12.66 32.80 26.83
N GLU A 833 -12.47 34.08 26.51
CA GLU A 833 -12.25 35.16 27.49
C GLU A 833 -13.56 35.81 27.97
N GLU A 834 -14.61 35.80 27.15
CA GLU A 834 -15.94 36.36 27.47
C GLU A 834 -16.80 35.42 28.34
N VAL A 835 -16.67 34.10 28.15
CA VAL A 835 -17.59 33.13 28.73
C VAL A 835 -16.83 32.00 29.44
N GLU A 836 -17.13 31.81 30.73
CA GLU A 836 -16.66 30.66 31.51
C GLU A 836 -17.67 29.51 31.39
N ASP A 837 -17.59 28.75 30.28
CA ASP A 837 -18.45 27.59 30.03
C ASP A 837 -17.62 26.44 29.42
N GLU A 838 -17.62 25.30 30.11
CA GLU A 838 -16.85 24.10 29.73
C GLU A 838 -17.34 23.49 28.41
N GLU A 839 -18.64 23.62 28.08
CA GLU A 839 -19.17 23.15 26.80
C GLU A 839 -18.60 23.97 25.63
N ILE A 840 -18.42 25.27 25.85
CA ILE A 840 -17.83 26.21 24.89
C ILE A 840 -16.32 25.95 24.76
N TYR A 841 -15.61 25.72 25.86
CA TYR A 841 -14.19 25.37 25.83
C TYR A 841 -13.91 24.10 25.02
N ARG A 842 -14.78 23.10 25.12
CA ARG A 842 -14.67 21.86 24.33
C ARG A 842 -14.79 22.14 22.83
N GLU A 843 -15.77 22.93 22.43
CA GLU A 843 -15.99 23.27 21.01
C GLU A 843 -14.88 24.17 20.46
N ILE A 844 -14.40 25.12 21.25
CA ILE A 844 -13.22 25.92 20.91
C ILE A 844 -12.02 25.01 20.71
N ALA A 845 -11.78 24.05 21.62
CA ALA A 845 -10.69 23.11 21.48
C ALA A 845 -10.82 22.28 20.19
N GLU A 846 -12.02 21.83 19.84
CA GLU A 846 -12.28 21.10 18.60
C GLU A 846 -12.01 21.97 17.35
N ASN A 847 -12.53 23.20 17.34
CA ASN A 847 -12.37 24.12 16.23
C ASN A 847 -10.92 24.51 16.01
N LEU A 848 -10.18 24.84 17.08
CA LEU A 848 -8.74 25.09 17.01
C LEU A 848 -7.97 23.88 16.46
N GLY A 849 -8.42 22.66 16.77
CA GLY A 849 -7.88 21.40 16.25
C GLY A 849 -8.03 21.18 14.74
N LYS A 850 -8.94 21.92 14.08
CA LYS A 850 -9.25 21.82 12.64
C LYS A 850 -8.56 22.89 11.79
N ILE A 851 -7.87 23.84 12.42
CA ILE A 851 -7.18 24.97 11.77
C ILE A 851 -5.87 24.49 11.13
N ASP A 852 -5.33 25.27 10.19
CA ASP A 852 -4.08 24.99 9.46
C ASP A 852 -2.96 24.42 10.36
N PRO A 853 -2.29 23.34 9.90
CA PRO A 853 -1.25 22.72 10.70
C PRO A 853 -0.10 23.66 11.06
N GLY A 854 0.29 23.66 12.34
CA GLY A 854 1.41 24.45 12.85
C GLY A 854 1.05 25.89 13.26
N ASN A 855 -0.23 26.25 13.40
CA ASN A 855 -0.62 27.58 13.88
C ASN A 855 -0.26 27.77 15.38
N PRO A 856 0.74 28.61 15.73
CA PRO A 856 1.23 28.73 17.10
C PRO A 856 0.19 29.36 18.03
N THR A 857 -0.67 30.23 17.51
CA THR A 857 -1.79 30.84 18.24
C THR A 857 -2.83 29.81 18.68
N ALA A 858 -3.14 28.84 17.82
CA ALA A 858 -4.06 27.75 18.14
C ALA A 858 -3.47 26.81 19.20
N ILE A 859 -2.18 26.46 19.08
CA ILE A 859 -1.46 25.64 20.07
C ILE A 859 -1.42 26.34 21.43
N ASN A 860 -1.12 27.64 21.45
CA ASN A 860 -1.09 28.40 22.70
C ASN A 860 -2.48 28.51 23.34
N ALA A 861 -3.53 28.72 22.54
CA ALA A 861 -4.91 28.75 23.02
C ALA A 861 -5.35 27.39 23.61
N LEU A 862 -5.01 26.28 22.96
CA LEU A 862 -5.21 24.93 23.51
C LEU A 862 -4.40 24.68 24.78
N THR A 863 -3.17 25.18 24.84
CA THR A 863 -2.31 25.08 26.04
C THR A 863 -2.90 25.89 27.20
N LYS A 864 -3.46 27.08 26.93
CA LYS A 864 -4.20 27.88 27.92
C LYS A 864 -5.44 27.14 28.41
N LEU A 865 -6.19 26.46 27.53
CA LEU A 865 -7.34 25.63 27.90
C LEU A 865 -6.96 24.51 28.89
N LEU A 866 -5.79 23.88 28.75
CA LEU A 866 -5.29 22.89 29.72
C LEU A 866 -5.00 23.47 31.11
N GLN A 867 -4.69 24.77 31.19
CA GLN A 867 -4.38 25.45 32.45
C GLN A 867 -5.63 25.96 33.15
N ILE A 868 -6.64 26.40 32.40
CA ILE A 868 -7.85 27.04 32.96
C ILE A 868 -8.98 26.04 33.23
N SER A 869 -9.17 25.03 32.38
CA SER A 869 -10.26 24.05 32.53
C SER A 869 -9.87 22.92 33.46
N ARG A 870 -10.81 22.48 34.30
CA ARG A 870 -10.68 21.25 35.10
C ARG A 870 -11.60 20.13 34.58
N ASP A 871 -12.38 20.40 33.54
CA ASP A 871 -13.31 19.45 32.97
C ASP A 871 -12.58 18.37 32.16
N GLN A 872 -12.90 17.12 32.45
CA GLN A 872 -12.22 15.99 31.81
C GLN A 872 -12.53 15.90 30.32
N PHE A 873 -13.72 16.32 29.86
CA PHE A 873 -14.07 16.28 28.43
C PHE A 873 -13.32 17.34 27.64
N VAL A 874 -13.14 18.54 28.20
CA VAL A 874 -12.30 19.59 27.60
C VAL A 874 -10.86 19.12 27.48
N LEU A 875 -10.27 18.58 28.54
CA LEU A 875 -8.89 18.09 28.52
C LEU A 875 -8.69 16.95 27.50
N ARG A 876 -9.65 16.03 27.38
CA ARG A 876 -9.67 14.99 26.34
C ARG A 876 -9.68 15.59 24.94
N GLN A 877 -10.54 16.58 24.70
CA GLN A 877 -10.66 17.24 23.40
C GLN A 877 -9.38 17.99 23.04
N VAL A 878 -8.75 18.67 24.00
CA VAL A 878 -7.48 19.35 23.79
C VAL A 878 -6.38 18.36 23.40
N ALA A 879 -6.27 17.21 24.09
CA ALA A 879 -5.30 16.19 23.74
C ALA A 879 -5.43 15.72 22.28
N VAL A 880 -6.67 15.44 21.84
CA VAL A 880 -6.98 15.04 20.46
C VAL A 880 -6.67 16.15 19.46
N SER A 881 -7.02 17.40 19.78
CA SER A 881 -6.79 18.55 18.90
C SER A 881 -5.29 18.83 18.72
N LEU A 882 -4.49 18.70 19.78
CA LEU A 882 -3.02 18.83 19.69
C LEU A 882 -2.39 17.77 18.77
N GLY A 883 -2.92 16.54 18.75
CA GLY A 883 -2.49 15.50 17.82
C GLY A 883 -2.78 15.80 16.35
N LYS A 884 -3.78 16.65 16.06
CA LYS A 884 -4.20 17.01 14.70
C LYS A 884 -3.48 18.23 14.14
N ILE A 885 -3.08 19.16 14.99
CA ILE A 885 -2.56 20.48 14.57
C ILE A 885 -1.16 20.39 13.99
N ASP A 886 -0.25 19.47 14.36
CA ASP A 886 1.04 19.41 13.65
C ASP A 886 1.88 18.13 13.93
N PRO A 887 2.10 17.25 12.93
CA PRO A 887 3.06 16.15 13.05
C PRO A 887 4.51 16.66 13.13
N GLY A 888 5.07 16.71 14.34
CA GLY A 888 6.46 17.05 14.60
C GLY A 888 6.69 18.36 15.37
N ASN A 889 5.62 19.05 15.78
CA ASN A 889 5.74 20.22 16.64
C ASN A 889 6.18 19.81 18.06
N LEU A 890 7.36 20.30 18.47
CA LEU A 890 7.96 19.98 19.76
C LEU A 890 7.14 20.49 20.95
N GLU A 891 6.44 21.63 20.82
CA GLU A 891 5.61 22.19 21.89
C GLU A 891 4.37 21.32 22.12
N ALA A 892 3.67 20.93 21.04
CA ALA A 892 2.53 20.03 21.13
C ALA A 892 2.93 18.65 21.70
N LEU A 893 4.10 18.13 21.30
CA LEU A 893 4.65 16.88 21.82
C LEU A 893 4.93 16.97 23.32
N MET A 894 5.58 18.04 23.77
CA MET A 894 5.88 18.25 25.19
C MET A 894 4.61 18.39 26.03
N VAL A 895 3.59 19.09 25.51
CA VAL A 895 2.30 19.21 26.19
C VAL A 895 1.64 17.84 26.36
N LEU A 896 1.63 16.99 25.33
CA LEU A 896 1.08 15.63 25.43
C LEU A 896 1.88 14.73 26.39
N VAL A 897 3.22 14.81 26.40
CA VAL A 897 4.07 14.09 27.36
C VAL A 897 3.74 14.50 28.80
N ASN A 898 3.70 15.81 29.06
CA ASN A 898 3.33 16.35 30.37
C ASN A 898 1.92 15.93 30.77
N LEU A 899 0.97 15.90 29.82
CA LEU A 899 -0.40 15.48 30.09
C LEU A 899 -0.45 14.01 30.53
N ILE A 900 0.28 13.10 29.87
CA ILE A 900 0.37 11.68 30.26
C ILE A 900 0.95 11.52 31.67
N GLN A 901 1.97 12.32 32.01
CA GLN A 901 2.68 12.23 33.29
C GLN A 901 1.91 12.86 34.45
N SER A 902 1.21 13.97 34.22
CA SER A 902 0.52 14.75 35.26
C SER A 902 -0.87 14.22 35.59
N THR A 903 -1.58 13.62 34.63
CA THR A 903 -2.95 13.15 34.85
C THR A 903 -3.01 11.70 35.34
N ARG A 904 -3.97 11.42 36.23
CA ARG A 904 -4.33 10.06 36.65
C ARG A 904 -5.52 9.49 35.88
N ASP A 905 -6.21 10.33 35.11
CA ASP A 905 -7.37 9.92 34.32
C ASP A 905 -6.92 8.98 33.17
N PRO A 906 -7.47 7.75 33.12
CA PRO A 906 -7.07 6.77 32.12
C PRO A 906 -7.47 7.16 30.69
N ASP A 907 -8.59 7.84 30.49
CA ASP A 907 -9.06 8.22 29.16
C ASP A 907 -8.18 9.35 28.59
N ILE A 908 -7.83 10.34 29.42
CA ILE A 908 -6.91 11.41 29.03
C ILE A 908 -5.54 10.84 28.66
N ARG A 909 -4.99 9.93 29.49
CA ARG A 909 -3.71 9.26 29.17
C ARG A 909 -3.78 8.46 27.87
N SER A 910 -4.89 7.78 27.62
CA SER A 910 -5.06 6.95 26.42
C SER A 910 -5.12 7.80 25.14
N LEU A 911 -5.88 8.90 25.17
CA LEU A 911 -5.99 9.84 24.04
C LEU A 911 -4.70 10.62 23.81
N ALA A 912 -4.03 11.04 24.89
CA ALA A 912 -2.74 11.70 24.82
C ALA A 912 -1.67 10.75 24.25
N ALA A 913 -1.67 9.47 24.66
CA ALA A 913 -0.78 8.46 24.11
C ALA A 913 -1.05 8.18 22.63
N GLU A 914 -2.32 8.14 22.19
CA GLU A 914 -2.67 8.00 20.78
C GLU A 914 -2.20 9.20 19.96
N SER A 915 -2.49 10.41 20.43
CA SER A 915 -2.07 11.66 19.80
C SER A 915 -0.54 11.78 19.71
N LEU A 916 0.17 11.34 20.75
CA LEU A 916 1.63 11.29 20.79
C LEU A 916 2.20 10.30 19.75
N GLY A 917 1.49 9.21 19.46
CA GLY A 917 1.82 8.28 18.38
C GLY A 917 1.62 8.86 16.98
N ASP A 918 0.75 9.86 16.82
CA ASP A 918 0.50 10.52 15.53
C ASP A 918 1.52 11.64 15.23
N ILE A 919 2.03 12.32 16.26
CA ILE A 919 2.97 13.46 16.10
C ILE A 919 4.43 13.15 16.49
N GLY A 920 4.68 12.10 17.27
CA GLY A 920 5.97 11.81 17.90
C GLY A 920 6.91 10.92 17.09
N GLN A 921 6.83 10.91 15.75
CA GLN A 921 7.62 9.97 14.93
C GLN A 921 9.13 10.11 15.19
N GLY A 922 9.75 9.05 15.73
CA GLY A 922 11.18 9.03 16.02
C GLY A 922 11.65 9.93 17.18
N ASN A 923 10.73 10.55 17.94
CA ASN A 923 11.10 11.37 19.09
C ASN A 923 11.41 10.47 20.31
N PRO A 924 12.61 10.55 20.92
CA PRO A 924 12.99 9.70 22.05
C PRO A 924 12.12 9.89 23.31
N ALA A 925 11.71 11.12 23.63
CA ALA A 925 10.88 11.41 24.79
C ALA A 925 9.46 10.84 24.64
N ALA A 926 8.90 10.89 23.43
CA ALA A 926 7.63 10.26 23.11
C ALA A 926 7.70 8.74 23.29
N ILE A 927 8.74 8.11 22.75
CA ILE A 927 8.95 6.65 22.86
C ILE A 927 9.12 6.24 24.32
N ALA A 928 9.98 6.92 25.08
CA ALA A 928 10.21 6.62 26.49
C ALA A 928 8.93 6.76 27.33
N THR A 929 8.15 7.81 27.10
CA THR A 929 6.88 8.05 27.80
C THR A 929 5.86 6.94 27.51
N LEU A 930 5.75 6.49 26.25
CA LEU A 930 4.83 5.42 25.89
C LEU A 930 5.29 4.05 26.43
N ILE A 931 6.60 3.75 26.45
CA ILE A 931 7.15 2.55 27.08
C ILE A 931 6.76 2.52 28.57
N ARG A 932 7.01 3.63 29.28
CA ARG A 932 6.69 3.75 30.69
C ARG A 932 5.19 3.62 30.94
N LEU A 933 4.35 4.21 30.08
CA LEU A 933 2.88 4.06 30.17
C LEU A 933 2.43 2.60 29.96
N LEU A 934 3.07 1.86 29.04
CA LEU A 934 2.77 0.45 28.79
C LEU A 934 3.13 -0.45 29.99
N GLU A 935 4.24 -0.16 30.66
CA GLU A 935 4.78 -0.96 31.75
C GLU A 935 4.16 -0.65 33.12
N THR A 936 3.89 0.64 33.40
CA THR A 936 3.49 1.09 34.74
C THR A 936 1.98 1.28 34.92
N SER A 937 1.22 1.46 33.83
CA SER A 937 -0.22 1.70 33.93
C SER A 937 -0.97 0.43 34.33
N SER A 938 -1.89 0.55 35.28
CA SER A 938 -2.86 -0.50 35.61
C SER A 938 -4.07 -0.54 34.66
N HIS A 939 -4.29 0.53 33.88
CA HIS A 939 -5.45 0.65 33.00
C HIS A 939 -5.19 0.07 31.62
N LEU A 940 -6.05 -0.86 31.20
CA LEU A 940 -5.88 -1.65 29.99
C LEU A 940 -5.88 -0.81 28.71
N GLU A 941 -6.80 0.16 28.59
CA GLU A 941 -6.88 1.04 27.41
C GLU A 941 -5.64 1.93 27.25
N SER A 942 -5.04 2.42 28.35
CA SER A 942 -3.85 3.27 28.27
C SER A 942 -2.66 2.47 27.78
N ARG A 943 -2.54 1.21 28.22
CA ARG A 943 -1.53 0.26 27.72
C ARG A 943 -1.74 -0.07 26.24
N ARG A 944 -3.00 -0.23 25.84
CA ARG A 944 -3.40 -0.52 24.46
C ARG A 944 -3.05 0.63 23.51
N CYS A 945 -3.40 1.86 23.87
CA CYS A 945 -3.01 3.05 23.12
C CYS A 945 -1.48 3.22 23.08
N ALA A 946 -0.79 2.99 24.21
CA ALA A 946 0.67 3.03 24.24
C ALA A 946 1.31 2.02 23.27
N ALA A 947 0.85 0.76 23.28
CA ALA A 947 1.32 -0.27 22.37
C ALA A 947 1.05 0.10 20.90
N LYS A 948 -0.17 0.53 20.57
CA LYS A 948 -0.55 0.97 19.22
C LYS A 948 0.32 2.14 18.74
N SER A 949 0.56 3.13 19.60
CA SER A 949 1.39 4.29 19.28
C SER A 949 2.86 3.92 19.10
N LEU A 950 3.44 3.09 19.98
CA LEU A 950 4.80 2.57 19.84
C LEU A 950 4.99 1.83 18.51
N SER A 951 3.99 1.05 18.09
CA SER A 951 4.00 0.34 16.81
C SER A 951 4.16 1.27 15.61
N LYS A 952 3.63 2.50 15.70
CA LYS A 952 3.74 3.53 14.65
C LYS A 952 5.12 4.21 14.64
N ILE A 953 5.61 4.60 15.83
CA ILE A 953 6.74 5.54 15.97
C ILE A 953 8.10 4.89 16.31
N ALA A 954 8.11 3.66 16.83
CA ALA A 954 9.28 3.02 17.43
C ALA A 954 9.88 1.88 16.56
N VAL A 955 9.80 2.00 15.23
CA VAL A 955 10.35 1.00 14.29
C VAL A 955 11.85 0.82 14.51
N GLY A 956 12.28 -0.40 14.83
CA GLY A 956 13.68 -0.72 15.12
C GLY A 956 14.21 -0.20 16.46
N ASN A 957 13.37 0.39 17.32
CA ASN A 957 13.79 0.87 18.63
C ASN A 957 13.96 -0.30 19.61
N LYS A 958 15.19 -0.49 20.12
CA LYS A 958 15.53 -1.60 21.03
C LYS A 958 14.73 -1.57 22.33
N GLY A 959 14.49 -0.38 22.90
CA GLY A 959 13.73 -0.22 24.15
C GLY A 959 12.27 -0.65 24.00
N ALA A 960 11.61 -0.25 22.92
CA ALA A 960 10.24 -0.64 22.64
C ALA A 960 10.09 -2.15 22.40
N ILE A 961 11.04 -2.77 21.69
CA ILE A 961 11.09 -4.22 21.47
C ILE A 961 11.25 -4.96 22.79
N ALA A 962 12.19 -4.53 23.65
CA ALA A 962 12.40 -5.12 24.96
C ALA A 962 11.16 -4.99 25.87
N ALA A 963 10.48 -3.83 25.83
CA ALA A 963 9.24 -3.60 26.58
C ALA A 963 8.11 -4.53 26.12
N PHE A 964 7.91 -4.69 24.81
CA PHE A 964 6.94 -5.64 24.26
C PHE A 964 7.25 -7.08 24.68
N LEU A 965 8.52 -7.51 24.60
CA LEU A 965 8.93 -8.85 25.00
C LEU A 965 8.74 -9.12 26.50
N ARG A 966 8.88 -8.10 27.35
CA ARG A 966 8.63 -8.22 28.79
C ARG A 966 7.15 -8.30 29.13
N VAL A 967 6.32 -7.52 28.42
CA VAL A 967 4.88 -7.42 28.72
C VAL A 967 4.08 -8.57 28.09
N LEU A 968 4.38 -8.94 26.83
CA LEU A 968 3.63 -9.93 26.06
C LEU A 968 3.39 -11.26 26.81
N PRO A 969 4.37 -11.86 27.51
CA PRO A 969 4.18 -13.14 28.21
C PRO A 969 3.37 -13.05 29.50
N THR A 970 3.22 -11.84 30.06
CA THR A 970 2.57 -11.60 31.36
C THR A 970 1.10 -11.21 31.20
N ILE A 971 0.67 -10.84 30.00
CA ILE A 971 -0.69 -10.36 29.74
C ILE A 971 -1.69 -11.52 29.65
N LYS A 972 -2.80 -11.42 30.40
CA LYS A 972 -3.91 -12.39 30.31
C LYS A 972 -4.99 -11.95 29.30
N ASP A 973 -5.04 -10.66 29.00
CA ASP A 973 -6.01 -10.10 28.07
C ASP A 973 -5.61 -10.41 26.62
N GLN A 974 -6.49 -11.13 25.91
CA GLN A 974 -6.22 -11.58 24.54
C GLN A 974 -6.14 -10.42 23.55
N TYR A 975 -6.92 -9.34 23.75
CA TYR A 975 -6.96 -8.22 22.81
C TYR A 975 -5.69 -7.38 22.88
N LEU A 976 -5.27 -6.99 24.10
CA LEU A 976 -4.01 -6.29 24.33
C LEU A 976 -2.80 -7.15 23.93
N GLY A 977 -2.85 -8.45 24.22
CA GLY A 977 -1.83 -9.39 23.75
C GLY A 977 -1.69 -9.38 22.23
N LYS A 978 -2.81 -9.49 21.49
CA LYS A 978 -2.82 -9.40 20.02
C LYS A 978 -2.25 -8.08 19.51
N GLN A 979 -2.64 -6.95 20.09
CA GLN A 979 -2.10 -5.64 19.72
C GLN A 979 -0.59 -5.54 19.96
N LEU A 980 -0.08 -6.10 21.06
CA LEU A 980 1.36 -6.14 21.34
C LEU A 980 2.11 -7.04 20.37
N ALA A 981 1.54 -8.18 19.97
CA ALA A 981 2.13 -9.07 18.97
C ALA A 981 2.19 -8.40 17.59
N GLU A 982 1.08 -7.84 17.11
CA GLU A 982 1.02 -7.07 15.85
C GLU A 982 1.99 -5.88 15.87
N GLY A 983 2.07 -5.20 17.01
CA GLY A 983 2.99 -4.11 17.24
C GLY A 983 4.45 -4.53 17.17
N LEU A 984 4.80 -5.62 17.86
CA LEU A 984 6.15 -6.19 17.85
C LEU A 984 6.55 -6.60 16.44
N ILE A 985 5.68 -7.32 15.71
CA ILE A 985 5.88 -7.69 14.32
C ILE A 985 6.17 -6.44 13.45
N THR A 986 5.45 -5.34 13.68
CA THR A 986 5.63 -4.10 12.91
C THR A 986 6.96 -3.38 13.17
N ILE A 987 7.47 -3.43 14.40
CA ILE A 987 8.71 -2.72 14.78
C ILE A 987 9.97 -3.59 14.67
N LEU A 988 9.85 -4.91 14.54
CA LEU A 988 10.94 -5.87 14.61
C LEU A 988 11.77 -5.89 13.31
N PRO A 989 13.06 -5.51 13.33
CA PRO A 989 13.92 -5.64 12.18
C PRO A 989 14.39 -7.09 11.98
N PRO A 990 14.66 -7.54 10.74
CA PRO A 990 15.08 -8.91 10.44
C PRO A 990 16.28 -9.40 11.28
N LYS A 991 17.23 -8.51 11.57
CA LYS A 991 18.43 -8.81 12.36
C LYS A 991 18.16 -9.18 13.83
N GLN A 992 17.00 -8.81 14.38
CA GLN A 992 16.64 -9.05 15.78
C GLN A 992 15.62 -10.18 15.94
N MET A 993 15.10 -10.75 14.85
CA MET A 993 14.10 -11.83 14.88
C MET A 993 14.63 -13.08 15.58
N SER A 994 15.90 -13.45 15.40
CA SER A 994 16.51 -14.60 16.09
C SER A 994 16.51 -14.43 17.61
N GLN A 995 16.85 -13.23 18.10
CA GLN A 995 16.84 -12.92 19.53
C GLN A 995 15.43 -13.01 20.13
N VAL A 996 14.42 -12.55 19.38
CA VAL A 996 13.01 -12.65 19.78
C VAL A 996 12.56 -14.11 19.88
N VAL A 997 12.95 -14.95 18.92
CA VAL A 997 12.65 -16.40 18.94
C VAL A 997 13.23 -17.03 20.20
N THR A 998 14.50 -16.78 20.51
CA THR A 998 15.16 -17.34 21.71
C THR A 998 14.48 -16.88 23.01
N GLN A 999 14.04 -15.61 23.10
CA GLN A 999 13.41 -15.08 24.32
C GLN A 999 11.97 -15.58 24.53
N LEU A 1000 11.19 -15.74 23.46
CA LEU A 1000 9.79 -16.18 23.57
C LEU A 1000 9.62 -17.70 23.61
N ARG A 1001 10.62 -18.48 23.17
CA ARG A 1001 10.55 -19.96 23.13
C ARG A 1001 10.18 -20.56 24.49
N ASP A 1002 10.88 -20.18 25.56
CA ASP A 1002 10.68 -20.80 26.87
C ASP A 1002 9.25 -20.60 27.38
N HIS A 1003 8.63 -19.46 27.05
CA HIS A 1003 7.24 -19.20 27.40
C HIS A 1003 6.23 -20.05 26.63
N LEU A 1004 6.54 -20.45 25.39
CA LEU A 1004 5.72 -21.42 24.64
C LEU A 1004 5.89 -22.85 25.16
N LEU A 1005 7.09 -23.23 25.61
CA LEU A 1005 7.37 -24.59 26.08
C LEU A 1005 6.90 -24.85 27.53
N GLU A 1006 6.96 -23.85 28.42
CA GLU A 1006 6.61 -24.00 29.84
C GLU A 1006 5.11 -24.01 30.11
N LYS A 1007 4.32 -23.33 29.27
CA LYS A 1007 2.87 -23.28 29.37
C LYS A 1007 2.36 -23.85 28.06
N SER A 1008 1.60 -24.95 28.08
CA SER A 1008 0.86 -25.45 26.92
C SER A 1008 -0.17 -24.39 26.46
N LEU A 1009 0.32 -23.32 25.84
CA LEU A 1009 -0.45 -22.17 25.44
C LEU A 1009 -1.31 -22.58 24.25
N PRO A 1010 -2.58 -22.12 24.17
CA PRO A 1010 -3.38 -22.33 22.98
C PRO A 1010 -2.66 -21.79 21.73
N GLU A 1011 -2.86 -22.42 20.57
CA GLU A 1011 -2.33 -21.97 19.27
C GLU A 1011 -2.69 -20.49 18.95
N ASP A 1012 -3.73 -19.96 19.59
CA ASP A 1012 -4.18 -18.57 19.50
C ASP A 1012 -3.35 -17.57 20.33
N SER A 1013 -2.29 -18.02 21.00
CA SER A 1013 -1.44 -17.18 21.83
C SER A 1013 -0.76 -16.08 21.02
N PRO A 1014 -0.78 -14.81 21.47
CA PRO A 1014 -0.04 -13.73 20.83
C PRO A 1014 1.46 -14.00 20.65
N CYS A 1015 2.07 -14.76 21.57
CA CYS A 1015 3.48 -15.17 21.44
C CYS A 1015 3.70 -16.10 20.25
N TYR A 1016 2.77 -17.02 19.99
CA TYR A 1016 2.80 -17.89 18.82
C TYR A 1016 2.75 -17.07 17.54
N GLN A 1017 1.99 -15.98 17.52
CA GLN A 1017 1.90 -15.10 16.34
C GLN A 1017 3.22 -14.44 15.97
N VAL A 1018 3.96 -13.96 16.97
CA VAL A 1018 5.27 -13.36 16.76
C VAL A 1018 6.27 -14.41 16.26
N ILE A 1019 6.26 -15.60 16.87
CA ILE A 1019 7.17 -16.69 16.48
C ILE A 1019 6.84 -17.22 15.07
N TRP A 1020 5.56 -17.35 14.72
CA TRP A 1020 5.13 -17.69 13.37
C TRP A 1020 5.64 -16.66 12.35
N HIS A 1021 5.54 -15.37 12.65
CA HIS A 1021 6.08 -14.32 11.78
C HIS A 1021 7.61 -14.44 11.60
N CYS A 1022 8.33 -14.75 12.69
CA CYS A 1022 9.77 -15.04 12.62
C CYS A 1022 10.05 -16.30 11.78
N ALA A 1023 9.24 -17.36 11.92
CA ALA A 1023 9.38 -18.60 11.14
C ALA A 1023 9.09 -18.40 9.65
N GLN A 1024 8.23 -17.45 9.29
CA GLN A 1024 7.98 -17.08 7.88
C GLN A 1024 9.15 -16.27 7.28
N SER A 1025 9.84 -15.48 8.09
CA SER A 1025 10.87 -14.52 7.64
C SER A 1025 12.30 -15.06 7.71
N LEU A 1026 12.57 -15.97 8.65
CA LEU A 1026 13.89 -16.57 8.84
C LEU A 1026 14.08 -17.80 7.96
N SER A 1027 15.35 -18.13 7.69
CA SER A 1027 15.69 -19.44 7.12
C SER A 1027 15.46 -20.54 8.16
N TYR A 1028 15.18 -21.76 7.69
CA TYR A 1028 15.02 -22.94 8.57
C TYR A 1028 16.18 -23.09 9.54
N GLN A 1029 17.43 -22.98 9.04
CA GLN A 1029 18.61 -23.16 9.88
C GLN A 1029 18.73 -22.03 10.92
N THR A 1030 18.58 -20.77 10.52
CA THR A 1030 18.68 -19.63 11.45
C THR A 1030 17.60 -19.68 12.53
N PHE A 1031 16.38 -20.09 12.17
CA PHE A 1031 15.30 -20.26 13.12
C PHE A 1031 15.59 -21.41 14.08
N THR A 1032 16.00 -22.57 13.57
CA THR A 1032 16.31 -23.77 14.36
C THR A 1032 17.48 -23.51 15.31
N GLU A 1033 18.54 -22.83 14.84
CA GLU A 1033 19.65 -22.38 15.69
C GLU A 1033 19.16 -21.44 16.80
N ALA A 1034 18.33 -20.44 16.48
CA ALA A 1034 17.76 -19.54 17.48
C ALA A 1034 16.80 -20.26 18.46
N TRP A 1035 16.07 -21.26 17.97
CA TRP A 1035 15.16 -22.10 18.74
C TRP A 1035 15.91 -23.06 19.67
N HIS A 1036 17.09 -23.56 19.31
CA HIS A 1036 17.87 -24.47 20.17
C HIS A 1036 18.98 -23.78 20.96
N GLN A 1037 19.29 -22.52 20.67
CA GLN A 1037 20.15 -21.71 21.53
C GLN A 1037 19.57 -21.67 22.95
N ARG A 1038 20.37 -22.12 23.92
CA ARG A 1038 20.00 -22.03 25.34
C ARG A 1038 19.98 -20.56 25.73
N SER A 1039 18.80 -20.05 26.05
CA SER A 1039 18.66 -18.96 27.00
C SER A 1039 19.40 -19.36 28.28
N LEU A 1040 20.36 -18.55 28.73
CA LEU A 1040 20.80 -18.62 30.12
C LEU A 1040 19.55 -18.38 30.97
N PRO A 1041 19.22 -19.27 31.92
CA PRO A 1041 17.91 -19.27 32.56
C PRO A 1041 17.69 -17.95 33.30
N ILE A 1042 16.71 -17.17 32.85
CA ILE A 1042 16.01 -16.22 33.71
C ILE A 1042 15.31 -17.10 34.74
N LYS A 1043 15.87 -17.21 35.94
CA LYS A 1043 15.23 -17.90 37.06
C LYS A 1043 13.91 -17.20 37.37
N LEU A 1044 12.82 -17.73 36.83
CA LEU A 1044 11.49 -17.64 37.38
C LEU A 1044 11.48 -18.39 38.72
N SER A 1045 11.72 -17.68 39.82
CA SER A 1045 11.30 -18.15 41.14
C SER A 1045 9.85 -17.76 41.38
N LEU A 1046 8.94 -18.69 41.07
CA LEU A 1046 7.58 -18.70 41.61
C LEU A 1046 7.45 -19.83 42.64
N SER A 1047 6.65 -19.56 43.68
CA SER A 1047 6.26 -20.37 44.86
C SER A 1047 7.18 -20.14 46.09
N SER A 1048 6.74 -19.72 47.29
CA SER A 1048 5.42 -19.48 47.93
C SER A 1048 5.65 -18.67 49.24
N PRO A 1049 4.65 -18.53 50.13
CA PRO A 1049 3.55 -17.57 50.18
C PRO A 1049 3.92 -16.28 50.95
N ILE A 1050 3.02 -15.29 50.89
CA ILE A 1050 3.04 -14.04 51.67
C ILE A 1050 3.39 -14.30 53.16
N PRO A 1051 4.33 -13.53 53.73
CA PRO A 1051 4.19 -13.03 55.09
C PRO A 1051 3.97 -11.52 55.06
N GLU A 1052 3.00 -11.08 55.85
CA GLU A 1052 2.78 -9.69 56.25
C GLU A 1052 4.09 -8.93 56.58
N PRO A 1053 4.10 -7.59 56.45
CA PRO A 1053 5.32 -6.80 56.51
C PRO A 1053 5.94 -6.90 57.91
N LYS A 1054 7.08 -7.59 58.01
CA LYS A 1054 8.02 -7.38 59.11
C LYS A 1054 9.02 -6.32 58.68
N ILE A 1055 8.88 -5.16 59.32
CA ILE A 1055 9.86 -4.10 59.57
C ILE A 1055 11.29 -4.51 59.16
N PRO A 1056 11.94 -3.83 58.20
CA PRO A 1056 13.37 -4.01 57.97
C PRO A 1056 14.15 -3.08 58.91
N GLU A 1057 14.72 -3.64 59.98
CA GLU A 1057 15.92 -3.09 60.60
C GLU A 1057 17.14 -3.70 59.92
N THR A 1058 17.58 -3.11 58.79
CA THR A 1058 18.99 -3.02 58.37
C THR A 1058 19.07 -2.19 57.09
N LEU A 1059 19.68 -1.00 57.19
CA LEU A 1059 19.97 -0.12 56.04
C LEU A 1059 20.77 -0.87 54.96
N THR A 1060 20.43 -0.65 53.68
CA THR A 1060 21.16 -1.12 52.50
C THR A 1060 22.60 -0.55 52.47
N PRO A 1061 23.55 -1.18 51.73
CA PRO A 1061 24.91 -0.65 51.61
C PRO A 1061 24.97 0.80 51.11
N LEU A 1062 24.10 1.15 50.15
CA LEU A 1062 23.94 2.51 49.65
C LEU A 1062 23.38 3.46 50.73
N GLU A 1063 22.34 3.05 51.47
CA GLU A 1063 21.78 3.87 52.56
C GLU A 1063 22.78 4.08 53.70
N ARG A 1064 23.63 3.09 54.03
CA ARG A 1064 24.71 3.24 55.01
C ARG A 1064 25.77 4.24 54.53
N LEU A 1065 26.12 4.18 53.25
CA LEU A 1065 27.09 5.09 52.64
C LEU A 1065 26.53 6.52 52.58
N GLN A 1066 25.26 6.68 52.19
CA GLN A 1066 24.54 7.95 52.20
C GLN A 1066 24.46 8.54 53.62
N GLN A 1067 24.16 7.72 54.62
CA GLN A 1067 24.10 8.16 56.02
C GLN A 1067 25.47 8.54 56.57
N HIS A 1068 26.51 7.75 56.27
CA HIS A 1068 27.90 8.04 56.69
C HIS A 1068 28.43 9.35 56.08
N LEU A 1069 28.13 9.62 54.80
CA LEU A 1069 28.48 10.90 54.16
C LEU A 1069 27.66 12.06 54.73
N LYS A 1070 26.38 11.86 55.03
CA LYS A 1070 25.49 12.88 55.62
C LYS A 1070 25.88 13.26 57.06
N ASP A 1071 26.41 12.31 57.83
CA ASP A 1071 26.85 12.54 59.22
C ASP A 1071 28.23 13.22 59.32
N HIS A 1072 29.03 13.25 58.23
CA HIS A 1072 30.40 13.78 58.23
C HIS A 1072 30.60 14.98 57.30
N VAL A 1073 29.74 15.17 56.30
CA VAL A 1073 29.65 16.40 55.51
C VAL A 1073 28.71 17.36 56.24
N HIS A 1074 29.22 18.50 56.73
CA HIS A 1074 28.36 19.52 57.34
C HIS A 1074 27.31 19.97 56.30
N SER A 1075 26.01 19.77 56.60
CA SER A 1075 24.90 19.89 55.65
C SER A 1075 24.66 21.29 55.07
N GLU A 1076 25.49 22.28 55.43
CA GLU A 1076 25.40 23.65 54.91
C GLU A 1076 26.35 23.92 53.73
N THR A 1077 27.28 23.03 53.40
CA THR A 1077 28.35 23.33 52.41
C THR A 1077 28.31 22.55 51.09
N SER A 1078 27.60 21.43 50.95
CA SER A 1078 27.47 20.72 49.66
C SER A 1078 26.24 19.80 49.56
N HIS A 1079 25.59 19.75 48.39
CA HIS A 1079 24.41 18.89 48.13
C HIS A 1079 24.80 17.76 47.18
N ILE A 1080 24.63 16.51 47.63
CA ILE A 1080 25.01 15.30 46.89
C ILE A 1080 23.76 14.72 46.22
N ILE A 1081 23.83 14.53 44.90
CA ILE A 1081 22.79 13.94 44.07
C ILE A 1081 23.22 12.54 43.66
N TRP A 1082 22.39 11.54 43.96
CA TRP A 1082 22.63 10.13 43.70
C TRP A 1082 21.91 9.67 42.44
N ILE A 1083 22.62 9.03 41.51
CA ILE A 1083 22.04 8.50 40.29
C ILE A 1083 22.26 6.99 40.24
N GLU A 1084 21.17 6.24 40.22
CA GLU A 1084 21.15 4.79 40.13
C GLU A 1084 21.13 4.35 38.64
N SER A 1085 22.15 3.58 38.23
CA SER A 1085 22.31 3.09 36.85
C SER A 1085 21.26 2.06 36.44
N ASN A 1086 20.74 1.28 37.40
CA ASN A 1086 19.76 0.21 37.17
C ASN A 1086 18.37 0.72 36.71
N ARG A 1087 18.09 2.01 36.86
CA ARG A 1087 16.82 2.65 36.45
C ARG A 1087 16.82 3.17 35.00
N PHE A 1088 17.90 2.99 34.25
CA PHE A 1088 18.01 3.53 32.89
C PHE A 1088 17.23 2.70 31.85
N ILE A 1089 16.42 3.36 31.02
CA ILE A 1089 15.64 2.75 29.93
C ILE A 1089 16.51 2.59 28.67
N ASP A 1090 17.38 3.56 28.40
CA ASP A 1090 18.40 3.52 27.35
C ASP A 1090 19.77 3.83 27.97
N SER A 1091 20.59 2.80 28.16
CA SER A 1091 21.92 2.92 28.77
C SER A 1091 22.88 3.82 27.97
N ASP A 1092 22.67 3.99 26.66
CA ASP A 1092 23.54 4.79 25.79
C ASP A 1092 23.18 6.29 25.85
N ASN A 1093 21.91 6.64 26.12
CA ASN A 1093 21.43 8.02 26.27
C ASN A 1093 20.38 8.19 27.40
N PRO A 1094 20.73 7.93 28.68
CA PRO A 1094 19.80 7.99 29.82
C PRO A 1094 19.51 9.43 30.30
N SER A 1095 19.58 10.41 29.40
CA SER A 1095 19.52 11.83 29.75
C SER A 1095 18.25 12.25 30.49
N ILE A 1096 17.11 11.67 30.10
CA ILE A 1096 15.81 11.91 30.74
C ILE A 1096 15.73 11.17 32.08
N ASP A 1097 16.22 9.93 32.16
CA ASP A 1097 16.21 9.13 33.39
C ASP A 1097 17.07 9.77 34.49
N ILE A 1098 18.24 10.31 34.13
CA ILE A 1098 19.09 11.07 35.05
C ILE A 1098 18.35 12.32 35.54
N TYR A 1099 17.69 13.04 34.63
CA TYR A 1099 16.97 14.26 34.98
C TYR A 1099 15.78 13.99 35.92
N ASP A 1100 15.01 12.93 35.72
CA ASP A 1100 13.93 12.51 36.62
C ASP A 1100 14.49 12.21 38.02
N GLN A 1101 15.59 11.47 38.12
CA GLN A 1101 16.24 11.18 39.41
C GLN A 1101 16.79 12.44 40.11
N MET A 1102 17.21 13.45 39.34
CA MET A 1102 17.60 14.75 39.89
C MET A 1102 16.40 15.52 40.46
N LEU A 1103 15.24 15.46 39.78
CA LEU A 1103 14.00 16.08 40.27
C LEU A 1103 13.47 15.39 41.54
N GLU A 1104 13.60 14.06 41.65
CA GLU A 1104 13.28 13.31 42.88
C GLU A 1104 14.09 13.77 44.10
N GLN A 1105 15.26 14.39 43.87
CA GLN A 1105 16.19 14.90 44.90
C GLN A 1105 16.18 16.43 45.01
N ASP A 1106 15.00 17.03 44.84
CA ASP A 1106 14.72 18.46 45.02
C ASP A 1106 15.50 19.43 44.10
N CYS A 1107 15.98 18.97 42.94
CA CYS A 1107 16.56 19.87 41.94
C CYS A 1107 15.46 20.69 41.23
N PRO A 1108 15.67 22.00 40.95
CA PRO A 1108 14.68 22.82 40.26
C PRO A 1108 14.49 22.36 38.81
N PRO A 1109 13.27 22.45 38.23
CA PRO A 1109 13.02 22.03 36.87
C PRO A 1109 13.83 22.86 35.85
N PHE A 1110 14.14 22.24 34.71
CA PHE A 1110 14.89 22.86 33.64
C PHE A 1110 14.00 23.84 32.87
N ASP A 1111 14.33 25.13 32.97
CA ASP A 1111 13.61 26.24 32.34
C ASP A 1111 13.49 26.11 30.80
N HIS A 1112 14.28 25.23 30.17
CA HIS A 1112 14.30 24.99 28.72
C HIS A 1112 13.67 23.63 28.32
N GLY A 1113 12.83 23.04 29.16
CA GLY A 1113 12.11 21.79 28.88
C GLY A 1113 12.88 20.53 29.31
N LEU A 1114 12.49 19.35 28.82
CA LEU A 1114 13.18 18.10 29.15
C LEU A 1114 14.56 18.00 28.47
N PRO A 1115 15.61 17.54 29.16
CA PRO A 1115 16.93 17.36 28.56
C PRO A 1115 17.00 16.06 27.76
N GLU A 1116 16.41 16.04 26.55
CA GLU A 1116 16.33 14.86 25.66
C GLU A 1116 17.68 14.31 25.15
N THR A 1117 18.79 15.02 25.43
CA THR A 1117 20.15 14.59 25.06
C THR A 1117 21.09 14.83 26.22
N LEU A 1118 22.17 14.03 26.33
CA LEU A 1118 23.24 14.28 27.30
C LEU A 1118 23.86 15.68 27.19
N SER A 1119 23.77 16.32 26.02
CA SER A 1119 24.21 17.71 25.82
C SER A 1119 23.26 18.74 26.47
N LYS A 1120 21.94 18.53 26.37
CA LYS A 1120 20.94 19.34 27.08
C LYS A 1120 21.01 19.10 28.59
N LEU A 1121 21.22 17.85 29.02
CA LEU A 1121 21.42 17.50 30.43
C LEU A 1121 22.66 18.20 30.99
N ARG A 1122 23.75 18.26 30.21
CA ARG A 1122 24.95 19.03 30.57
C ARG A 1122 24.66 20.52 30.75
N LEU A 1123 23.83 21.10 29.88
CA LEU A 1123 23.41 22.50 30.00
C LEU A 1123 22.62 22.74 31.29
N TYR A 1124 21.66 21.85 31.60
CA TYR A 1124 20.91 21.89 32.84
C TYR A 1124 21.84 21.79 34.07
N TRP A 1125 22.75 20.83 34.08
CA TRP A 1125 23.77 20.68 35.12
C TRP A 1125 24.62 21.94 35.32
N HIS A 1126 25.06 22.59 34.23
CA HIS A 1126 25.80 23.86 34.33
C HIS A 1126 24.95 25.01 34.88
N LEU A 1127 23.66 25.05 34.57
CA LEU A 1127 22.75 26.08 35.10
C LEU A 1127 22.49 25.87 36.60
N LEU A 1128 22.34 24.61 37.04
CA LEU A 1128 22.25 24.27 38.47
C LEU A 1128 23.47 24.77 39.24
N GLN A 1129 24.67 24.50 38.74
CA GLN A 1129 25.92 24.97 39.35
C GLN A 1129 26.01 26.51 39.41
N ARG A 1130 25.51 27.21 38.39
CA ARG A 1130 25.50 28.68 38.36
C ARG A 1130 24.48 29.29 39.32
N LYS A 1131 23.32 28.66 39.50
CA LYS A 1131 22.26 29.13 40.41
C LYS A 1131 22.58 28.87 41.88
N SER A 1132 23.48 27.92 42.19
CA SER A 1132 23.88 27.53 43.55
C SER A 1132 25.36 27.83 43.89
N PRO A 1133 25.83 29.09 43.86
CA PRO A 1133 27.25 29.42 44.09
C PRO A 1133 27.70 29.28 45.56
N LYS A 1134 26.77 29.11 46.52
CA LYS A 1134 27.06 28.99 47.95
C LYS A 1134 27.14 27.53 48.44
N SER A 1135 26.66 26.56 47.66
CA SER A 1135 26.66 25.14 47.97
C SER A 1135 27.07 24.33 46.72
N PRO A 1136 28.34 23.94 46.59
CA PRO A 1136 28.79 23.03 45.54
C PRO A 1136 27.94 21.75 45.45
N LEU A 1137 27.47 21.45 44.23
CA LEU A 1137 26.70 20.25 43.89
C LEU A 1137 27.65 19.11 43.49
N VAL A 1138 27.44 17.93 44.08
CA VAL A 1138 28.17 16.70 43.74
C VAL A 1138 27.21 15.72 43.09
N LEU A 1139 27.55 15.20 41.91
CA LEU A 1139 26.75 14.18 41.22
C LEU A 1139 27.47 12.83 41.33
N LEU A 1140 26.87 11.87 42.03
CA LEU A 1140 27.42 10.53 42.23
C LEU A 1140 26.58 9.50 41.50
N PHE A 1141 27.22 8.77 40.58
CA PHE A 1141 26.62 7.61 39.93
C PHE A 1141 26.98 6.36 40.74
N TYR A 1142 25.97 5.55 41.05
CA TYR A 1142 26.14 4.30 41.79
C TYR A 1142 25.64 3.12 40.96
N ASP A 1143 26.47 2.08 40.90
CA ASP A 1143 26.22 0.85 40.14
C ASP A 1143 26.14 -0.34 41.11
N GLU A 1144 24.93 -0.71 41.52
CA GLU A 1144 24.66 -1.79 42.48
C GLU A 1144 24.52 -3.15 41.77
N ALA A 1145 25.59 -3.60 41.10
CA ALA A 1145 25.58 -4.86 40.36
C ALA A 1145 26.34 -5.96 41.11
N ASP A 1146 25.62 -6.76 41.90
CA ASP A 1146 26.12 -8.04 42.44
C ASP A 1146 26.25 -9.13 41.35
N ASP A 1147 25.64 -8.94 40.18
CA ASP A 1147 25.71 -9.86 39.03
C ASP A 1147 26.46 -9.24 37.85
N SER A 1148 27.61 -9.85 37.53
CA SER A 1148 28.63 -9.39 36.58
C SER A 1148 28.23 -9.41 35.09
N ALA A 1149 26.95 -9.40 34.74
CA ALA A 1149 26.52 -9.61 33.35
C ALA A 1149 25.66 -8.51 32.71
N ASN A 1150 24.95 -7.63 33.43
CA ASN A 1150 24.00 -6.71 32.76
C ASN A 1150 23.75 -5.32 33.40
N ALA A 1151 24.58 -4.86 34.33
CA ALA A 1151 24.58 -3.45 34.75
C ALA A 1151 26.02 -2.94 34.72
N ASN A 1152 26.37 -2.36 33.57
CA ASN A 1152 27.64 -1.72 33.33
C ASN A 1152 27.29 -0.40 32.67
N LEU A 1153 27.64 0.73 33.31
CA LEU A 1153 27.47 2.05 32.71
C LEU A 1153 28.05 2.06 31.28
N SER A 1154 27.29 2.56 30.30
CA SER A 1154 27.74 2.52 28.90
C SER A 1154 28.99 3.37 28.71
N LEU A 1155 29.92 2.88 27.88
CA LEU A 1155 31.16 3.62 27.58
C LEU A 1155 30.85 4.99 26.93
N HIS A 1156 29.73 5.09 26.22
CA HIS A 1156 29.24 6.34 25.62
C HIS A 1156 28.78 7.36 26.67
N LEU A 1157 28.02 6.92 27.67
CA LEU A 1157 27.60 7.75 28.80
C LEU A 1157 28.83 8.23 29.59
N LEU A 1158 29.74 7.33 29.94
CA LEU A 1158 30.95 7.65 30.70
C LEU A 1158 31.84 8.67 29.98
N ASN A 1159 32.08 8.47 28.68
CA ASN A 1159 32.81 9.44 27.85
C ASN A 1159 32.10 10.80 27.74
N SER A 1160 30.77 10.81 27.80
CA SER A 1160 29.96 12.04 27.77
C SER A 1160 29.99 12.76 29.12
N LEU A 1161 29.92 12.02 30.24
CA LEU A 1161 30.05 12.55 31.60
C LEU A 1161 31.42 13.19 31.85
N GLY A 1162 32.50 12.65 31.27
CA GLY A 1162 33.83 13.27 31.31
C GLY A 1162 33.89 14.68 30.71
N LYS A 1163 32.88 15.10 29.93
CA LYS A 1163 32.76 16.45 29.35
C LYS A 1163 31.93 17.41 30.21
N PHE A 1164 31.32 16.95 31.30
CA PHE A 1164 30.60 17.79 32.24
C PHE A 1164 31.62 18.44 33.19
N LYS A 1165 31.47 19.74 33.48
CA LYS A 1165 32.33 20.38 34.49
C LYS A 1165 31.67 20.25 35.86
N GLY A 1166 32.47 20.11 36.91
CA GLY A 1166 32.01 19.99 38.30
C GLY A 1166 32.47 18.71 38.99
N MET A 1167 31.95 18.48 40.20
CA MET A 1167 32.25 17.29 40.99
C MET A 1167 31.32 16.15 40.56
N ILE A 1168 31.85 15.25 39.73
CA ILE A 1168 31.16 14.04 39.29
C ILE A 1168 32.00 12.84 39.70
N GLY A 1169 31.41 11.95 40.49
CA GLY A 1169 32.01 10.70 40.92
C GLY A 1169 31.21 9.51 40.37
N VAL A 1170 31.91 8.45 40.01
CA VAL A 1170 31.27 7.21 39.54
C VAL A 1170 31.78 6.05 40.40
N ILE A 1171 30.88 5.39 41.10
CA ILE A 1171 31.18 4.19 41.88
C ILE A 1171 30.93 2.99 40.96
N THR A 1172 32.01 2.40 40.43
CA THR A 1172 31.94 1.30 39.46
C THR A 1172 33.20 0.45 39.52
N ARG A 1173 33.10 -0.82 39.09
CA ARG A 1173 34.25 -1.72 38.95
C ARG A 1173 35.05 -1.49 37.65
N GLN A 1174 34.59 -0.59 36.77
CA GLN A 1174 35.26 -0.28 35.50
C GLN A 1174 36.39 0.75 35.65
N GLU A 1175 37.57 0.45 35.07
CA GLU A 1175 38.67 1.41 34.99
C GLU A 1175 38.51 2.33 33.76
N LEU A 1176 38.37 3.65 33.96
CA LEU A 1176 38.45 4.64 32.88
C LEU A 1176 39.38 5.81 33.23
N SER A 1177 39.89 6.48 32.20
CA SER A 1177 40.70 7.69 32.32
C SER A 1177 39.84 8.96 32.18
N GLY A 1178 39.90 9.86 33.16
CA GLY A 1178 39.35 11.23 33.07
C GLY A 1178 38.17 11.57 34.00
N LEU A 1179 37.56 10.59 34.69
CA LEU A 1179 36.54 10.79 35.73
C LEU A 1179 37.07 10.33 37.10
N SER A 1180 36.51 10.86 38.19
CA SER A 1180 36.84 10.39 39.55
C SER A 1180 36.06 9.10 39.83
N ILE A 1181 36.73 7.96 39.72
CA ILE A 1181 36.14 6.63 39.86
C ILE A 1181 36.49 6.04 41.22
N PHE A 1182 35.51 5.41 41.85
CA PHE A 1182 35.66 4.76 43.14
C PHE A 1182 35.24 3.30 43.02
N SER A 1183 36.05 2.40 43.57
CA SER A 1183 35.70 0.98 43.58
C SER A 1183 34.61 0.73 44.62
N PRO A 1184 33.49 0.07 44.26
CA PRO A 1184 32.49 -0.35 45.23
C PRO A 1184 33.05 -1.35 46.26
N ASP A 1185 34.17 -2.02 45.94
CA ASP A 1185 34.83 -3.00 46.80
C ASP A 1185 35.86 -2.38 47.77
N ASP A 1186 36.00 -1.04 47.81
CA ASP A 1186 36.89 -0.33 48.75
C ASP A 1186 36.32 -0.40 50.20
N PRO A 1187 37.02 -1.03 51.15
CA PRO A 1187 36.56 -1.16 52.54
C PRO A 1187 36.49 0.19 53.28
N GLN A 1188 37.08 1.27 52.74
CA GLN A 1188 37.01 2.62 53.27
C GLN A 1188 36.30 3.60 52.30
N LEU A 1189 35.47 3.11 51.38
CA LEU A 1189 34.81 3.91 50.33
C LEU A 1189 34.18 5.21 50.84
N GLY A 1190 33.50 5.17 52.00
CA GLY A 1190 32.92 6.36 52.63
C GLY A 1190 33.97 7.43 52.97
N GLN A 1191 35.10 7.02 53.57
CA GLN A 1191 36.21 7.91 53.91
C GLN A 1191 36.90 8.43 52.64
N THR A 1192 37.10 7.58 51.64
CA THR A 1192 37.70 7.92 50.34
C THR A 1192 36.87 8.97 49.60
N LEU A 1193 35.54 8.80 49.58
CA LEU A 1193 34.60 9.78 49.00
C LEU A 1193 34.61 11.10 49.79
N LEU A 1194 34.65 11.05 51.13
CA LEU A 1194 34.77 12.23 51.98
C LEU A 1194 36.04 13.02 51.67
N THR A 1195 37.20 12.37 51.62
CA THR A 1195 38.47 13.01 51.29
C THR A 1195 38.42 13.65 49.90
N TRP A 1196 37.91 12.93 48.89
CA TRP A 1196 37.76 13.47 47.54
C TRP A 1196 36.83 14.68 47.46
N ILE A 1197 35.69 14.65 48.16
CA ILE A 1197 34.77 15.79 48.22
C ILE A 1197 35.49 16.97 48.89
N THR A 1198 36.16 16.76 50.04
CA THR A 1198 36.86 17.85 50.74
C THR A 1198 38.07 18.42 50.01
N GLU A 1199 38.75 17.65 49.16
CA GLU A 1199 39.89 18.13 48.35
C GLU A 1199 39.44 18.94 47.12
N LYS A 1200 38.22 18.70 46.62
CA LYS A 1200 37.67 19.39 45.45
C LYS A 1200 36.76 20.58 45.77
N LEU A 1201 36.25 20.64 47.01
CA LEU A 1201 35.62 21.82 47.61
C LEU A 1201 36.67 22.92 47.87
#